data_AF-A0A2R6CVQ1-F1
#
_entry.id   AF-A0A2R6CVQ1-F1
#
_cell.length_a   1.000
_cell.length_b   1.000
_cell.length_c   1.000
_cell.angle_alpha   90.00
_cell.angle_beta   90.00
_cell.angle_gamma   90.00
#
_symmetry.space_group_name_H-M   'P 1'
#
loop_
_entity.id
_entity.type
_entity.pdbx_description
1 polymer ?
#
loop_
_entity_poly.entity_id
_entity_poly.type
_entity_poly.pdbx_seq_one_letter_code
_entity_poly.pdbx_strand_id
1 'polypeptide(L)'
;MPTGIDVGARTIRVATPDGTARRGNALGRTSDGAPEGALTVGVDDEVYVVGDAADEDGDGTTVGRLFGDDATPDPVCRAAVEAFLETFADAADAGALGHVSLAGETEPLAAVATAMGYDVAAVDPGMAVCYDVLEMPATGLGIAVGEERAVATLATAGVPVATASVDLTGDWYDLGGAATDGLAGRWYARQYQTLCGDLADGLATTAPALKEPVPVAVGGEAAPDGGADGLTGALDGALPFEVASVTVADDPDAALARGALVAAGADDGTRPPLPPFGVAVPFAGGLADFPAATGALDTAATPPAATDGPAGPAGDKGMATTGDGDVDGVVARTREDLATLDRRGAMTARGVSELVDRVDGNGGAGGAGVEEVRADLDSLAERVPEDDALASLERDFADELDALRETVKTVESELDRLDEETASTSAVVDLEASLESLDEAVTELESDTEKIRAVLAGLDEDADLGGASLSDEGAETLAADALQDDIDDLASDVSDRIEGVWETVDDLEGRLVDVEATAGDVPDLESTVESVRNAVADVEDETADLGETVDDLGEAFERHRESAPAADDLAAIETDIERLNEDVASLRAEFEETERVDPDTVAAIETDLDGLRQTLITRADRMEAVEESTETLRERIETVYQNSAKSEALSSLEAEAARVRKTAAQAMERTNEMTETVSELGESVDDHEEQLGMLSTNVDNLAGSSVTRSEMDARVDRVDDRVDELERDLRAELGEIRSLADEGGDVEPVEETGPESLVVTLQAGAFVGIGLVGAVLSVLAGYPLVAGGFLVFSIVPGVLSWLVS
;
A
#
# COMPACT_ATOMS: atom_id res chain seq x y z
N MET A 1 11.96 -32.04 8.16
CA MET A 1 11.19 -31.95 6.88
C MET A 1 10.94 -30.50 6.45
N PRO A 2 10.87 -30.16 5.14
CA PRO A 2 10.55 -28.80 4.70
C PRO A 2 9.10 -28.43 5.05
N THR A 3 8.86 -27.17 5.42
CA THR A 3 7.54 -26.66 5.81
C THR A 3 7.27 -25.30 5.17
N GLY A 4 6.07 -25.10 4.65
CA GLY A 4 5.59 -23.81 4.13
C GLY A 4 4.49 -23.22 5.01
N ILE A 5 4.63 -21.97 5.45
CA ILE A 5 3.65 -21.30 6.32
C ILE A 5 3.12 -20.03 5.64
N ASP A 6 1.81 -19.97 5.42
CA ASP A 6 1.11 -18.75 5.02
C ASP A 6 0.40 -18.12 6.23
N VAL A 7 0.75 -16.86 6.51
CA VAL A 7 0.18 -16.04 7.57
C VAL A 7 -0.82 -15.06 6.98
N GLY A 8 -2.10 -15.43 7.05
CA GLY A 8 -3.24 -14.58 6.75
C GLY A 8 -3.75 -13.81 7.95
N ALA A 9 -4.66 -12.86 7.70
CA ALA A 9 -5.19 -11.95 8.73
C ALA A 9 -5.96 -12.70 9.83
N ARG A 10 -6.74 -13.71 9.44
CA ARG A 10 -7.55 -14.55 10.33
C ARG A 10 -7.14 -16.01 10.37
N THR A 11 -6.34 -16.43 9.41
CA THR A 11 -6.05 -17.84 9.17
C THR A 11 -4.55 -18.02 8.97
N ILE A 12 -3.96 -19.05 9.57
CA ILE A 12 -2.63 -19.55 9.27
C ILE A 12 -2.78 -20.87 8.53
N ARG A 13 -2.04 -21.05 7.45
CA ARG A 13 -2.00 -22.29 6.68
C ARG A 13 -0.60 -22.86 6.74
N VAL A 14 -0.49 -24.16 6.99
CA VAL A 14 0.79 -24.87 7.09
C VAL A 14 0.77 -26.01 6.08
N ALA A 15 1.65 -25.94 5.09
CA ALA A 15 1.86 -26.99 4.10
C ALA A 15 3.10 -27.81 4.47
N THR A 16 2.94 -29.12 4.49
CA THR A 16 4.01 -30.12 4.61
C THR A 16 3.88 -31.10 3.43
N PRO A 17 4.87 -31.99 3.21
CA PRO A 17 4.75 -33.05 2.22
C PRO A 17 3.52 -33.95 2.41
N ASP A 18 2.97 -34.01 3.63
CA ASP A 18 1.78 -34.81 3.98
C ASP A 18 0.45 -34.08 3.69
N GLY A 19 0.49 -32.78 3.40
CA GLY A 19 -0.67 -31.97 3.04
C GLY A 19 -0.70 -30.58 3.69
N THR A 20 -1.81 -29.86 3.49
CA THR A 20 -1.99 -28.51 4.03
C THR A 20 -3.03 -28.49 5.16
N ALA A 21 -2.66 -27.95 6.31
CA ALA A 21 -3.53 -27.72 7.46
C ALA A 21 -3.90 -26.23 7.59
N ARG A 22 -5.10 -25.96 8.11
CA ARG A 22 -5.65 -24.61 8.35
C ARG A 22 -5.90 -24.39 9.84
N ARG A 23 -5.55 -23.22 10.38
CA ARG A 23 -5.81 -22.80 11.77
C ARG A 23 -6.17 -21.33 11.86
N GLY A 24 -6.93 -20.91 12.87
CA GLY A 24 -7.14 -19.50 13.18
C GLY A 24 -5.85 -18.76 13.54
N ASN A 25 -5.74 -17.49 13.15
CA ASN A 25 -4.67 -16.58 13.56
C ASN A 25 -5.09 -15.78 14.80
N ALA A 26 -5.41 -16.50 15.88
CA ALA A 26 -5.96 -15.91 17.09
C ALA A 26 -5.26 -16.43 18.34
N LEU A 27 -5.08 -15.53 19.31
CA LEU A 27 -4.56 -15.82 20.63
C LEU A 27 -5.57 -15.34 21.67
N GLY A 28 -6.10 -16.28 22.45
CA GLY A 28 -7.12 -16.01 23.46
C GLY A 28 -6.61 -16.39 24.85
N ARG A 29 -7.04 -15.66 25.87
CA ARG A 29 -6.80 -16.05 27.27
C ARG A 29 -8.01 -16.86 27.76
N THR A 30 -7.79 -17.98 28.45
CA THR A 30 -8.87 -18.77 29.06
C THR A 30 -8.73 -18.84 30.59
N SER A 31 -9.85 -18.70 31.29
CA SER A 31 -9.95 -18.90 32.75
C SER A 31 -10.64 -20.20 33.15
N ASP A 32 -11.42 -20.81 32.25
CA ASP A 32 -12.29 -21.96 32.55
C ASP A 32 -11.72 -23.30 32.05
N GLY A 33 -10.45 -23.29 31.61
CA GLY A 33 -9.79 -24.42 30.96
C GLY A 33 -9.98 -24.36 29.45
N ALA A 34 -9.05 -24.98 28.72
CA ALA A 34 -9.13 -25.01 27.25
C ALA A 34 -10.01 -26.16 26.76
N PRO A 35 -10.68 -25.99 25.61
CA PRO A 35 -11.41 -27.08 24.98
C PRO A 35 -10.48 -28.26 24.67
N GLU A 36 -11.02 -29.47 24.72
CA GLU A 36 -10.25 -30.70 24.52
C GLU A 36 -9.65 -30.73 23.11
N GLY A 37 -8.33 -30.86 23.02
CA GLY A 37 -7.58 -30.84 21.74
C GLY A 37 -7.13 -29.45 21.26
N ALA A 38 -7.46 -28.38 21.98
CA ALA A 38 -6.94 -27.06 21.66
C ALA A 38 -5.46 -26.90 22.01
N LEU A 39 -4.73 -26.14 21.18
CA LEU A 39 -3.35 -25.78 21.46
C LEU A 39 -3.33 -24.77 22.60
N THR A 40 -2.64 -25.11 23.70
CA THR A 40 -2.57 -24.26 24.90
C THR A 40 -1.16 -23.96 25.31
N VAL A 41 -0.97 -22.76 25.85
CA VAL A 41 0.33 -22.31 26.34
C VAL A 41 0.17 -21.64 27.70
N GLY A 42 1.03 -22.04 28.64
CA GLY A 42 1.06 -21.48 29.99
C GLY A 42 2.16 -20.44 30.14
N VAL A 43 1.81 -19.21 30.53
CA VAL A 43 2.77 -18.14 30.83
C VAL A 43 2.32 -17.43 32.10
N ASP A 44 3.22 -17.27 33.08
CA ASP A 44 2.99 -16.55 34.35
C ASP A 44 1.67 -16.94 35.08
N ASP A 45 1.42 -18.24 35.24
CA ASP A 45 0.21 -18.83 35.86
C ASP A 45 -1.11 -18.61 35.09
N GLU A 46 -1.03 -18.10 33.86
CA GLU A 46 -2.17 -17.91 32.95
C GLU A 46 -2.12 -18.90 31.79
N VAL A 47 -3.28 -19.35 31.31
CA VAL A 47 -3.39 -20.27 30.17
C VAL A 47 -3.97 -19.53 28.98
N TYR A 48 -3.28 -19.64 27.86
CA TYR A 48 -3.67 -19.08 26.57
C TYR A 48 -4.04 -20.22 25.62
N VAL A 49 -5.02 -19.96 24.76
CA VAL A 49 -5.47 -20.85 23.69
C VAL A 49 -5.03 -20.22 22.37
N VAL A 50 -4.52 -21.05 21.48
CA VAL A 50 -4.00 -20.65 20.16
C VAL A 50 -4.86 -21.28 19.07
N GLY A 51 -5.21 -20.50 18.05
CA GLY A 51 -5.92 -21.00 16.88
C GLY A 51 -7.44 -20.88 16.98
N ASP A 52 -8.17 -21.78 16.32
CA ASP A 52 -9.63 -21.72 16.18
C ASP A 52 -10.36 -21.64 17.53
N ALA A 53 -9.84 -22.31 18.54
CA ALA A 53 -10.41 -22.31 19.89
C ALA A 53 -10.30 -20.95 20.61
N ALA A 54 -9.47 -20.02 20.13
CA ALA A 54 -9.44 -18.65 20.63
C ALA A 54 -10.57 -17.77 20.04
N ASP A 55 -11.19 -18.19 18.93
CA ASP A 55 -12.27 -17.47 18.26
C ASP A 55 -13.69 -17.97 18.66
N GLU A 56 -13.79 -19.17 19.23
CA GLU A 56 -15.09 -19.81 19.56
C GLU A 56 -15.76 -19.26 20.85
N ASP A 57 -14.98 -18.70 21.78
CA ASP A 57 -15.50 -18.18 23.05
C ASP A 57 -15.99 -16.73 22.91
N GLY A 58 -17.27 -16.59 22.53
CA GLY A 58 -18.00 -15.31 22.48
C GLY A 58 -18.11 -14.54 23.81
N ASP A 59 -17.40 -14.95 24.88
CA ASP A 59 -17.29 -14.24 26.16
C ASP A 59 -16.04 -13.33 26.26
N GLY A 60 -15.23 -13.26 25.21
CA GLY A 60 -14.45 -12.05 24.90
C GLY A 60 -13.15 -11.82 25.70
N THR A 61 -12.17 -12.70 25.55
CA THR A 61 -10.76 -12.30 25.74
C THR A 61 -9.84 -12.84 24.65
N THR A 62 -10.19 -12.60 23.38
CA THR A 62 -9.19 -12.60 22.30
C THR A 62 -8.19 -11.49 22.66
N VAL A 63 -6.96 -11.88 22.93
CA VAL A 63 -5.88 -10.98 23.36
C VAL A 63 -5.27 -10.28 22.14
N GLY A 64 -5.25 -10.96 20.99
CA GLY A 64 -4.76 -10.44 19.73
C GLY A 64 -4.60 -11.53 18.67
N ARG A 65 -3.96 -11.18 17.55
CA ARG A 65 -3.52 -12.17 16.55
C ARG A 65 -2.24 -12.86 17.03
N LEU A 66 -2.02 -14.09 16.57
CA LEU A 66 -0.75 -14.78 16.83
C LEU A 66 0.39 -14.16 16.01
N PHE A 67 0.10 -13.81 14.75
CA PHE A 67 1.02 -13.20 13.80
C PHE A 67 0.38 -12.00 13.05
N GLY A 68 1.19 -11.10 12.50
CA GLY A 68 0.76 -9.90 11.76
C GLY A 68 0.92 -8.61 12.56
N ASP A 69 0.47 -7.48 11.99
CA ASP A 69 0.74 -6.13 12.53
C ASP A 69 0.10 -5.87 13.92
N ASP A 70 -0.97 -6.61 14.26
CA ASP A 70 -1.65 -6.57 15.56
C ASP A 70 -1.20 -7.69 16.52
N ALA A 71 -0.14 -8.43 16.18
CA ALA A 71 0.40 -9.47 17.06
C ALA A 71 0.93 -8.85 18.36
N THR A 72 0.60 -9.45 19.51
CA THR A 72 1.05 -8.92 20.80
C THR A 72 2.53 -9.24 21.02
N PRO A 73 3.42 -8.23 21.14
CA PRO A 73 4.84 -8.48 21.39
C PRO A 73 5.05 -8.79 22.88
N ASP A 74 4.86 -10.05 23.27
CA ASP A 74 4.94 -10.51 24.65
C ASP A 74 5.54 -11.94 24.70
N PRO A 75 6.19 -12.40 25.80
CA PRO A 75 6.49 -13.80 26.11
C PRO A 75 5.40 -14.80 25.72
N VAL A 76 4.13 -14.42 25.79
CA VAL A 76 2.99 -15.25 25.36
C VAL A 76 3.06 -15.57 23.88
N CYS A 77 3.35 -14.60 23.00
CA CYS A 77 3.48 -14.82 21.57
C CYS A 77 4.63 -15.79 21.28
N ARG A 78 5.81 -15.60 21.90
CA ARG A 78 6.93 -16.55 21.74
C ARG A 78 6.52 -17.98 22.07
N ALA A 79 5.95 -18.20 23.26
CA ALA A 79 5.58 -19.53 23.70
C ALA A 79 4.43 -20.12 22.85
N ALA A 80 3.52 -19.28 22.35
CA ALA A 80 2.48 -19.68 21.40
C ALA A 80 3.05 -20.11 20.04
N VAL A 81 4.06 -19.41 19.52
CA VAL A 81 4.75 -19.76 18.28
C VAL A 81 5.56 -21.06 18.44
N GLU A 82 6.26 -21.23 19.56
CA GLU A 82 6.98 -22.48 19.86
C GLU A 82 6.01 -23.67 19.87
N ALA A 83 4.91 -23.57 20.63
CA ALA A 83 3.89 -24.62 20.69
C ALA A 83 3.23 -24.88 19.33
N PHE A 84 3.03 -23.83 18.53
CA PHE A 84 2.51 -23.94 17.17
C PHE A 84 3.46 -24.72 16.26
N LEU A 85 4.76 -24.39 16.25
CA LEU A 85 5.76 -25.07 15.43
C LEU A 85 5.99 -26.52 15.88
N GLU A 86 6.00 -26.80 17.19
CA GLU A 86 6.07 -28.17 17.71
C GLU A 86 4.88 -29.02 17.23
N THR A 87 3.70 -28.42 17.16
CA THR A 87 2.48 -29.16 16.79
C THR A 87 2.36 -29.38 15.28
N PHE A 88 2.80 -28.41 14.46
CA PHE A 88 2.45 -28.38 13.04
C PHE A 88 3.62 -28.44 12.06
N ALA A 89 4.84 -28.14 12.51
CA ALA A 89 6.05 -28.16 11.66
C ALA A 89 7.02 -29.31 12.03
N ASP A 90 6.60 -30.23 12.91
CA ASP A 90 7.39 -31.36 13.43
C ASP A 90 8.80 -30.93 13.90
N ALA A 91 8.83 -30.16 14.99
CA ALA A 91 10.06 -29.58 15.55
C ALA A 91 11.14 -30.61 15.96
N ALA A 92 10.84 -31.90 15.95
CA ALA A 92 11.82 -32.95 16.19
C ALA A 92 12.83 -33.10 15.03
N ASP A 93 12.48 -32.65 13.82
CA ASP A 93 13.30 -32.74 12.61
C ASP A 93 13.38 -31.38 11.90
N ALA A 94 14.01 -30.41 12.58
CA ALA A 94 14.18 -29.03 12.14
C ALA A 94 14.84 -28.99 10.74
N GLY A 95 14.03 -28.69 9.73
CA GLY A 95 14.44 -28.54 8.33
C GLY A 95 14.27 -27.11 7.83
N ALA A 96 14.18 -26.95 6.51
CA ALA A 96 13.89 -25.67 5.89
C ALA A 96 12.44 -25.22 6.15
N LEU A 97 12.24 -23.94 6.45
CA LEU A 97 10.92 -23.35 6.70
C LEU A 97 10.76 -22.10 5.84
N GLY A 98 9.87 -22.19 4.87
CA GLY A 98 9.43 -21.05 4.06
C GLY A 98 8.22 -20.39 4.72
N HIS A 99 8.21 -19.07 4.84
CA HIS A 99 7.02 -18.36 5.30
C HIS A 99 6.66 -17.18 4.42
N VAL A 100 5.36 -16.95 4.29
CA VAL A 100 4.75 -15.86 3.52
C VAL A 100 3.70 -15.16 4.37
N SER A 101 3.55 -13.85 4.20
CA SER A 101 2.57 -13.06 4.95
C SER A 101 1.93 -12.01 4.07
N LEU A 102 0.60 -11.97 4.10
CA LEU A 102 -0.21 -10.87 3.57
C LEU A 102 -0.79 -9.99 4.69
N ALA A 103 -0.61 -10.38 5.95
CA ALA A 103 -1.19 -9.74 7.14
C ALA A 103 -0.17 -8.90 7.95
N GLY A 104 1.02 -8.67 7.40
CA GLY A 104 2.04 -7.82 8.01
C GLY A 104 3.24 -8.56 8.58
N GLU A 105 3.81 -8.02 9.68
CA GLU A 105 5.08 -8.51 10.23
C GLU A 105 5.04 -9.97 10.73
N THR A 106 6.08 -10.74 10.36
CA THR A 106 6.29 -12.13 10.76
C THR A 106 7.61 -12.34 11.52
N GLU A 107 8.25 -11.25 11.98
CA GLU A 107 9.49 -11.32 12.77
C GLU A 107 9.41 -12.30 13.96
N PRO A 108 8.29 -12.38 14.73
CA PRO A 108 8.18 -13.35 15.81
C PRO A 108 8.27 -14.81 15.33
N LEU A 109 7.68 -15.14 14.18
CA LEU A 109 7.74 -16.47 13.58
C LEU A 109 9.19 -16.82 13.22
N ALA A 110 9.84 -15.94 12.46
CA ALA A 110 11.20 -16.18 11.98
C ALA A 110 12.21 -16.28 13.14
N ALA A 111 12.10 -15.39 14.13
CA ALA A 111 12.98 -15.39 15.29
C ALA A 111 12.84 -16.65 16.14
N VAL A 112 11.60 -17.12 16.36
CA VAL A 112 11.33 -18.33 17.15
C VAL A 112 11.74 -19.58 16.36
N ALA A 113 11.36 -19.70 15.10
CA ALA A 113 11.74 -20.84 14.27
C ALA A 113 13.27 -20.97 14.14
N THR A 114 13.99 -19.86 13.94
CA THR A 114 15.46 -19.87 13.93
C THR A 114 16.03 -20.33 15.27
N ALA A 115 15.45 -19.89 16.39
CA ALA A 115 15.86 -20.32 17.73
C ALA A 115 15.59 -21.82 17.98
N MET A 116 14.58 -22.38 17.33
CA MET A 116 14.26 -23.81 17.34
C MET A 116 15.10 -24.64 16.34
N GLY A 117 15.96 -23.99 15.54
CA GLY A 117 16.90 -24.66 14.64
C GLY A 117 16.44 -24.82 13.19
N TYR A 118 15.32 -24.22 12.79
CA TYR A 118 14.88 -24.21 11.38
C TYR A 118 15.76 -23.30 10.53
N ASP A 119 15.97 -23.66 9.26
CA ASP A 119 16.50 -22.73 8.25
C ASP A 119 15.34 -21.93 7.66
N VAL A 120 15.15 -20.70 8.15
CA VAL A 120 13.96 -19.91 7.87
C VAL A 120 14.17 -18.96 6.69
N ALA A 121 13.28 -19.03 5.72
CA ALA A 121 13.25 -18.16 4.55
C ALA A 121 11.90 -17.42 4.44
N ALA A 122 11.95 -16.10 4.32
CA ALA A 122 10.79 -15.31 3.93
C ALA A 122 10.60 -15.42 2.41
N VAL A 123 9.38 -15.72 1.97
CA VAL A 123 9.01 -15.84 0.56
C VAL A 123 8.07 -14.69 0.21
N ASP A 124 8.37 -14.01 -0.91
CA ASP A 124 7.46 -13.00 -1.45
C ASP A 124 6.10 -13.62 -1.81
N PRO A 125 4.96 -13.00 -1.47
CA PRO A 125 3.66 -13.59 -1.73
C PRO A 125 3.37 -13.90 -3.20
N GLY A 126 3.78 -13.02 -4.12
CA GLY A 126 3.63 -13.27 -5.56
C GLY A 126 4.53 -14.43 -6.02
N MET A 127 5.77 -14.50 -5.52
CA MET A 127 6.66 -15.64 -5.77
C MET A 127 6.10 -16.97 -5.24
N ALA A 128 5.48 -16.97 -4.06
CA ALA A 128 4.84 -18.17 -3.52
C ALA A 128 3.73 -18.68 -4.47
N VAL A 129 2.90 -17.78 -5.02
CA VAL A 129 1.91 -18.18 -6.03
C VAL A 129 2.58 -18.71 -7.31
N CYS A 130 3.68 -18.10 -7.76
CA CYS A 130 4.45 -18.62 -8.89
C CYS A 130 4.96 -20.04 -8.64
N TYR A 131 5.51 -20.33 -7.47
CA TYR A 131 6.04 -21.65 -7.13
C TYR A 131 4.98 -22.74 -6.98
N ASP A 132 3.75 -22.37 -6.64
CA ASP A 132 2.64 -23.32 -6.57
C ASP A 132 2.06 -23.68 -7.96
N VAL A 133 2.01 -22.72 -8.88
CA VAL A 133 1.24 -22.84 -10.12
C VAL A 133 2.11 -23.00 -11.36
N LEU A 134 3.30 -22.40 -11.40
CA LEU A 134 4.16 -22.37 -12.57
C LEU A 134 5.28 -23.42 -12.49
N GLU A 135 5.82 -23.81 -13.64
CA GLU A 135 6.95 -24.72 -13.72
C GLU A 135 8.24 -24.06 -13.21
N MET A 136 9.06 -24.82 -12.48
CA MET A 136 10.34 -24.36 -11.95
C MET A 136 11.45 -24.47 -13.01
N PRO A 137 12.34 -23.46 -13.13
CA PRO A 137 12.38 -22.21 -12.37
C PRO A 137 11.29 -21.22 -12.83
N ALA A 138 10.51 -20.71 -11.87
CA ALA A 138 9.29 -19.97 -12.18
C ALA A 138 9.56 -18.70 -13.01
N THR A 139 8.93 -18.61 -14.18
CA THR A 139 8.93 -17.42 -15.05
C THR A 139 7.49 -17.05 -15.35
N GLY A 140 7.04 -15.91 -14.83
CA GLY A 140 5.64 -15.51 -14.88
C GLY A 140 5.29 -14.41 -13.89
N LEU A 141 4.03 -14.02 -13.85
CA LEU A 141 3.49 -13.04 -12.91
C LEU A 141 2.62 -13.74 -11.86
N GLY A 142 3.02 -13.75 -10.60
CA GLY A 142 2.24 -14.31 -9.50
C GLY A 142 1.44 -13.24 -8.78
N ILE A 143 0.13 -13.42 -8.65
CA ILE A 143 -0.79 -12.53 -7.95
C ILE A 143 -1.35 -13.23 -6.71
N ALA A 144 -0.94 -12.76 -5.54
CA ALA A 144 -1.43 -13.17 -4.24
C ALA A 144 -2.53 -12.23 -3.76
N VAL A 145 -3.72 -12.76 -3.45
CA VAL A 145 -4.87 -11.97 -2.97
C VAL A 145 -5.27 -12.43 -1.57
N GLY A 146 -5.03 -11.59 -0.57
CA GLY A 146 -5.42 -11.81 0.82
C GLY A 146 -6.61 -10.94 1.23
N GLU A 147 -6.99 -11.01 2.52
CA GLU A 147 -8.09 -10.19 3.05
C GLU A 147 -7.74 -8.70 3.16
N GLU A 148 -6.49 -8.39 3.52
CA GLU A 148 -6.02 -7.03 3.84
C GLU A 148 -5.04 -6.47 2.80
N ARG A 149 -4.45 -7.31 1.95
CA ARG A 149 -3.48 -6.92 0.94
C ARG A 149 -3.48 -7.87 -0.25
N ALA A 150 -3.28 -7.34 -1.44
CA ALA A 150 -2.91 -8.10 -2.62
C ALA A 150 -1.50 -7.70 -3.08
N VAL A 151 -0.73 -8.68 -3.56
CA VAL A 151 0.64 -8.50 -4.05
C VAL A 151 0.77 -9.17 -5.41
N ALA A 152 1.42 -8.50 -6.36
CA ALA A 152 1.74 -9.05 -7.66
C ALA A 152 3.24 -8.97 -7.89
N THR A 153 3.88 -10.09 -8.23
CA THR A 153 5.32 -10.19 -8.45
C THR A 153 5.62 -10.85 -9.79
N LEU A 154 6.34 -10.12 -10.63
CA LEU A 154 6.89 -10.63 -11.88
C LEU A 154 8.20 -11.36 -11.55
N ALA A 155 8.27 -12.63 -11.94
CA ALA A 155 9.41 -13.51 -11.79
C ALA A 155 10.02 -13.86 -13.14
N THR A 156 11.35 -13.95 -13.21
CA THR A 156 12.07 -14.47 -14.36
C THR A 156 13.12 -15.46 -13.88
N ALA A 157 13.01 -16.71 -14.31
CA ALA A 157 13.89 -17.81 -13.89
C ALA A 157 14.05 -17.92 -12.36
N GLY A 158 12.95 -17.82 -11.61
CA GLY A 158 12.94 -17.90 -10.14
C GLY A 158 13.33 -16.61 -9.42
N VAL A 159 13.66 -15.55 -10.15
CA VAL A 159 14.08 -14.26 -9.56
C VAL A 159 12.95 -13.22 -9.67
N PRO A 160 12.50 -12.60 -8.56
CA PRO A 160 11.56 -11.49 -8.61
C PRO A 160 12.21 -10.25 -9.22
N VAL A 161 11.65 -9.76 -10.33
CA VAL A 161 12.17 -8.59 -11.07
C VAL A 161 11.34 -7.34 -10.87
N ALA A 162 10.07 -7.47 -10.49
CA ALA A 162 9.20 -6.35 -10.13
C ALA A 162 8.07 -6.81 -9.22
N THR A 163 7.70 -5.98 -8.23
CA THR A 163 6.61 -6.24 -7.30
C THR A 163 5.75 -5.00 -7.14
N ALA A 164 4.43 -5.19 -7.05
CA ALA A 164 3.47 -4.17 -6.66
C ALA A 164 2.52 -4.73 -5.60
N SER A 165 1.99 -3.86 -4.75
CA SER A 165 1.03 -4.23 -3.72
C SER A 165 -0.11 -3.22 -3.62
N VAL A 166 -1.31 -3.71 -3.33
CA VAL A 166 -2.50 -2.89 -3.08
C VAL A 166 -3.04 -3.28 -1.70
N ASP A 167 -3.19 -2.29 -0.82
CA ASP A 167 -3.84 -2.49 0.48
C ASP A 167 -5.37 -2.58 0.29
N LEU A 168 -5.97 -3.63 0.82
CA LEU A 168 -7.40 -3.93 0.74
C LEU A 168 -8.07 -3.46 2.03
N THR A 169 -8.28 -2.15 2.17
CA THR A 169 -8.94 -1.59 3.36
C THR A 169 -10.46 -1.62 3.23
N GLY A 170 -11.14 -2.22 4.22
CA GLY A 170 -12.57 -2.05 4.51
C GLY A 170 -13.52 -2.72 3.51
N ASP A 171 -14.27 -3.73 3.97
CA ASP A 171 -15.41 -4.37 3.29
C ASP A 171 -15.25 -4.57 1.78
N TRP A 172 -14.02 -4.72 1.28
CA TRP A 172 -13.73 -4.79 -0.15
C TRP A 172 -14.38 -6.05 -0.75
N TYR A 173 -14.64 -7.08 0.08
CA TYR A 173 -15.44 -8.27 -0.25
C TYR A 173 -16.90 -8.26 0.24
N ASP A 174 -17.27 -7.40 1.20
CA ASP A 174 -18.54 -7.57 1.92
C ASP A 174 -19.70 -6.88 1.18
N LEU A 175 -20.45 -7.67 0.40
CA LEU A 175 -21.73 -7.28 -0.16
C LEU A 175 -22.89 -7.31 0.86
N GLY A 176 -22.60 -7.52 2.15
CA GLY A 176 -23.56 -7.46 3.23
C GLY A 176 -24.73 -8.42 3.02
N GLY A 177 -24.47 -9.73 2.88
CA GLY A 177 -25.47 -10.80 2.88
C GLY A 177 -26.66 -10.70 1.90
N ALA A 178 -26.70 -9.69 1.02
CA ALA A 178 -27.88 -9.31 0.24
C ALA A 178 -27.74 -9.57 -1.27
N ALA A 179 -26.67 -10.24 -1.69
CA ALA A 179 -26.43 -10.49 -3.10
C ALA A 179 -27.09 -11.81 -3.53
N THR A 180 -28.34 -11.72 -3.99
CA THR A 180 -29.03 -12.82 -4.68
C THR A 180 -28.26 -13.25 -5.94
N ASP A 181 -28.21 -14.57 -6.19
CA ASP A 181 -27.33 -15.24 -7.15
C ASP A 181 -27.25 -14.60 -8.54
N GLY A 182 -26.00 -14.45 -9.02
CA GLY A 182 -25.62 -13.92 -10.34
C GLY A 182 -25.22 -12.43 -10.35
N LEU A 183 -25.67 -11.64 -9.37
CA LEU A 183 -25.23 -10.24 -9.19
C LEU A 183 -23.96 -10.14 -8.37
N ALA A 184 -23.83 -11.00 -7.34
CA ALA A 184 -22.61 -11.15 -6.54
C ALA A 184 -21.40 -11.49 -7.44
N GLY A 185 -21.48 -12.57 -8.22
CA GLY A 185 -20.38 -13.03 -9.08
C GLY A 185 -19.94 -11.99 -10.12
N ARG A 186 -20.86 -11.23 -10.72
CA ARG A 186 -20.49 -10.16 -11.67
C ARG A 186 -19.86 -8.95 -10.98
N TRP A 187 -20.26 -8.67 -9.75
CA TRP A 187 -19.65 -7.62 -8.96
C TRP A 187 -18.24 -8.02 -8.53
N TYR A 188 -18.06 -9.25 -8.03
CA TYR A 188 -16.74 -9.82 -7.72
C TYR A 188 -15.82 -9.81 -8.94
N ALA A 189 -16.27 -10.29 -10.11
CA ALA A 189 -15.47 -10.26 -11.33
C ALA A 189 -15.00 -8.84 -11.69
N ARG A 190 -15.87 -7.82 -11.51
CA ARG A 190 -15.50 -6.42 -11.77
C ARG A 190 -14.54 -5.87 -10.74
N GLN A 191 -14.66 -6.28 -9.48
CA GLN A 191 -13.72 -5.90 -8.44
C GLN A 191 -12.33 -6.45 -8.69
N TYR A 192 -12.21 -7.74 -8.99
CA TYR A 192 -10.93 -8.34 -9.35
C TYR A 192 -10.32 -7.68 -10.59
N GLN A 193 -11.12 -7.31 -11.59
CA GLN A 193 -10.62 -6.53 -12.73
C GLN A 193 -10.02 -5.19 -12.30
N THR A 194 -10.67 -4.47 -11.39
CA THR A 194 -10.12 -3.21 -10.85
C THR A 194 -8.83 -3.47 -10.08
N LEU A 195 -8.82 -4.48 -9.19
CA LEU A 195 -7.64 -4.85 -8.41
C LEU A 195 -6.46 -5.25 -9.29
N CYS A 196 -6.69 -6.09 -10.29
CA CYS A 196 -5.67 -6.47 -11.27
C CYS A 196 -5.20 -5.27 -12.09
N GLY A 197 -6.09 -4.34 -12.44
CA GLY A 197 -5.72 -3.08 -13.08
C GLY A 197 -4.80 -2.22 -12.19
N ASP A 198 -5.16 -2.05 -10.91
CA ASP A 198 -4.35 -1.27 -9.96
C ASP A 198 -2.97 -1.92 -9.72
N LEU A 199 -2.92 -3.26 -9.63
CA LEU A 199 -1.66 -4.01 -9.54
C LEU A 199 -0.83 -3.90 -10.82
N ALA A 200 -1.46 -3.95 -11.99
CA ALA A 200 -0.79 -3.79 -13.28
C ALA A 200 -0.22 -2.39 -13.46
N ASP A 201 -0.95 -1.34 -13.08
CA ASP A 201 -0.48 0.04 -13.08
C ASP A 201 0.73 0.21 -12.13
N GLY A 202 0.68 -0.43 -10.95
CA GLY A 202 1.80 -0.47 -10.02
C GLY A 202 3.04 -1.16 -10.62
N LEU A 203 2.86 -2.33 -11.22
CA LEU A 203 3.93 -3.10 -11.86
C LEU A 203 4.51 -2.39 -13.08
N ALA A 204 3.69 -1.71 -13.89
CA ALA A 204 4.14 -1.00 -15.08
C ALA A 204 5.21 0.06 -14.80
N THR A 205 5.30 0.52 -13.54
CA THR A 205 6.30 1.51 -13.10
C THR A 205 7.69 0.89 -12.91
N THR A 206 7.79 -0.40 -12.61
CA THR A 206 9.04 -1.08 -12.23
C THR A 206 9.38 -2.28 -13.12
N ALA A 207 8.40 -2.87 -13.79
CA ALA A 207 8.57 -4.06 -14.61
C ALA A 207 9.37 -3.78 -15.90
N PRO A 208 10.35 -4.64 -16.24
CA PRO A 208 11.01 -4.56 -17.53
C PRO A 208 10.05 -4.93 -18.67
N ALA A 209 10.32 -4.42 -19.87
CA ALA A 209 9.63 -4.88 -21.07
C ALA A 209 10.14 -6.28 -21.44
N LEU A 210 9.23 -7.23 -21.57
CA LEU A 210 9.52 -8.61 -21.97
C LEU A 210 8.98 -8.85 -23.38
N LYS A 211 9.77 -9.56 -24.20
CA LYS A 211 9.38 -9.88 -25.60
C LYS A 211 8.43 -11.07 -25.69
N GLU A 212 8.50 -11.96 -24.71
CA GLU A 212 7.70 -13.18 -24.67
C GLU A 212 6.44 -12.97 -23.84
N PRO A 213 5.31 -13.57 -24.25
CA PRO A 213 4.09 -13.55 -23.44
C PRO A 213 4.31 -14.18 -22.06
N VAL A 214 3.85 -13.51 -21.02
CA VAL A 214 4.08 -13.89 -19.62
C VAL A 214 2.86 -14.62 -19.06
N PRO A 215 2.99 -15.86 -18.54
CA PRO A 215 1.90 -16.53 -17.86
C PRO A 215 1.64 -15.88 -16.49
N VAL A 216 0.37 -15.79 -16.10
CA VAL A 216 -0.06 -15.20 -14.84
C VAL A 216 -0.67 -16.28 -13.96
N ALA A 217 -0.23 -16.37 -12.72
CA ALA A 217 -0.77 -17.25 -11.70
C ALA A 217 -1.51 -16.42 -10.64
N VAL A 218 -2.65 -16.90 -10.14
CA VAL A 218 -3.45 -16.21 -9.11
C VAL A 218 -3.74 -17.18 -7.96
N GLY A 219 -3.49 -16.75 -6.72
CA GLY A 219 -3.72 -17.54 -5.50
C GLY A 219 -3.95 -16.65 -4.27
N GLY A 220 -4.22 -17.27 -3.13
CA GLY A 220 -4.53 -16.62 -1.85
C GLY A 220 -5.99 -16.81 -1.40
N GLU A 221 -6.25 -16.59 -0.11
CA GLU A 221 -7.56 -16.79 0.56
C GLU A 221 -8.70 -15.96 -0.02
N ALA A 222 -8.39 -14.84 -0.66
CA ALA A 222 -9.40 -13.99 -1.29
C ALA A 222 -9.31 -14.04 -2.82
N ALA A 223 -8.62 -15.03 -3.40
CA ALA A 223 -8.60 -15.26 -4.84
C ALA A 223 -9.96 -15.78 -5.36
N PRO A 224 -10.28 -15.58 -6.65
CA PRO A 224 -11.60 -15.91 -7.16
C PRO A 224 -11.82 -17.42 -7.24
N ASP A 225 -12.98 -17.89 -6.76
CA ASP A 225 -13.48 -19.25 -6.97
C ASP A 225 -13.86 -19.48 -8.44
N GLY A 226 -12.86 -19.69 -9.28
CA GLY A 226 -13.00 -20.05 -10.69
C GLY A 226 -13.14 -18.89 -11.67
N GLY A 227 -12.50 -19.07 -12.84
CA GLY A 227 -12.65 -18.22 -14.02
C GLY A 227 -11.61 -17.11 -14.12
N ALA A 228 -10.65 -17.28 -15.03
CA ALA A 228 -9.74 -16.23 -15.49
C ALA A 228 -10.41 -15.20 -16.42
N ASP A 229 -11.67 -15.44 -16.79
CA ASP A 229 -12.41 -14.70 -17.81
C ASP A 229 -12.58 -13.22 -17.42
N GLY A 230 -11.80 -12.37 -18.07
CA GLY A 230 -11.81 -10.92 -17.90
C GLY A 230 -10.64 -10.36 -17.08
N LEU A 231 -9.84 -11.20 -16.42
CA LEU A 231 -8.61 -10.75 -15.74
C LEU A 231 -7.51 -10.43 -16.76
N THR A 232 -7.38 -11.24 -17.83
CA THR A 232 -6.42 -11.00 -18.91
C THR A 232 -6.56 -9.59 -19.48
N GLY A 233 -7.79 -9.16 -19.78
CA GLY A 233 -8.04 -7.83 -20.34
C GLY A 233 -7.79 -6.68 -19.35
N ALA A 234 -7.84 -6.93 -18.05
CA ALA A 234 -7.49 -5.94 -17.04
C ALA A 234 -5.96 -5.77 -16.89
N LEU A 235 -5.20 -6.86 -17.07
CA LEU A 235 -3.75 -6.87 -16.96
C LEU A 235 -3.05 -6.36 -18.24
N ASP A 236 -3.53 -6.76 -19.43
CA ASP A 236 -2.94 -6.41 -20.73
C ASP A 236 -2.90 -4.89 -21.02
N GLY A 237 -3.77 -4.11 -20.38
CA GLY A 237 -3.93 -2.68 -20.69
C GLY A 237 -2.78 -1.79 -20.20
N ALA A 238 -2.02 -2.23 -19.19
CA ALA A 238 -1.05 -1.40 -18.48
C ALA A 238 0.37 -1.98 -18.47
N LEU A 239 0.52 -3.30 -18.58
CA LEU A 239 1.82 -3.97 -18.45
C LEU A 239 2.72 -3.74 -19.70
N PRO A 240 4.06 -3.68 -19.53
CA PRO A 240 5.01 -3.51 -20.64
C PRO A 240 5.32 -4.84 -21.37
N PHE A 241 4.47 -5.85 -21.21
CA PHE A 241 4.58 -7.18 -21.81
C PHE A 241 3.18 -7.77 -22.04
N GLU A 242 3.09 -8.73 -22.96
CA GLU A 242 1.83 -9.42 -23.28
C GLU A 242 1.51 -10.50 -22.24
N VAL A 243 0.25 -10.63 -21.82
CA VAL A 243 -0.18 -11.72 -20.93
C VAL A 243 -0.51 -12.96 -21.75
N ALA A 244 0.20 -14.08 -21.51
CA ALA A 244 -0.01 -15.34 -22.22
C ALA A 244 -1.32 -16.05 -21.83
N SER A 245 -1.52 -16.20 -20.52
CA SER A 245 -2.65 -16.88 -19.91
C SER A 245 -2.78 -16.45 -18.46
N VAL A 246 -3.99 -16.53 -17.91
CA VAL A 246 -4.22 -16.35 -16.48
C VAL A 246 -4.72 -17.67 -15.93
N THR A 247 -4.03 -18.20 -14.93
CA THR A 247 -4.33 -19.46 -14.25
C THR A 247 -4.60 -19.16 -12.78
N VAL A 248 -5.76 -19.56 -12.28
CA VAL A 248 -6.05 -19.55 -10.85
C VAL A 248 -5.64 -20.91 -10.29
N ALA A 249 -4.94 -20.94 -9.15
CA ALA A 249 -4.54 -22.18 -8.51
C ALA A 249 -5.75 -23.08 -8.20
N ASP A 250 -5.57 -24.41 -8.25
CA ASP A 250 -6.66 -25.37 -8.03
C ASP A 250 -7.26 -25.28 -6.63
N ASP A 251 -6.42 -24.96 -5.65
CA ASP A 251 -6.80 -24.61 -4.28
C ASP A 251 -6.12 -23.28 -3.93
N PRO A 252 -6.78 -22.15 -4.28
CA PRO A 252 -6.20 -20.80 -4.18
C PRO A 252 -5.82 -20.47 -2.74
N ASP A 253 -6.66 -20.86 -1.80
CA ASP A 253 -6.47 -20.65 -0.37
C ASP A 253 -5.12 -21.16 0.12
N ALA A 254 -4.72 -22.36 -0.31
CA ALA A 254 -3.49 -23.00 0.14
C ALA A 254 -2.28 -22.75 -0.77
N ALA A 255 -2.45 -22.03 -1.88
CA ALA A 255 -1.38 -21.79 -2.87
C ALA A 255 -0.15 -21.12 -2.25
N LEU A 256 -0.35 -20.16 -1.36
CA LEU A 256 0.73 -19.44 -0.68
C LEU A 256 1.56 -20.37 0.22
N ALA A 257 0.90 -21.21 1.02
CA ALA A 257 1.60 -22.16 1.90
C ALA A 257 2.34 -23.23 1.09
N ARG A 258 1.73 -23.76 0.02
CA ARG A 258 2.38 -24.74 -0.87
C ARG A 258 3.56 -24.15 -1.62
N GLY A 259 3.43 -22.93 -2.13
CA GLY A 259 4.54 -22.21 -2.75
C GLY A 259 5.70 -21.94 -1.79
N ALA A 260 5.39 -21.59 -0.54
CA ALA A 260 6.39 -21.44 0.51
C ALA A 260 7.07 -22.78 0.86
N LEU A 261 6.34 -23.90 0.81
CA LEU A 261 6.90 -25.24 0.98
C LEU A 261 7.85 -25.60 -0.17
N VAL A 262 7.47 -25.31 -1.42
CA VAL A 262 8.32 -25.51 -2.60
C VAL A 262 9.60 -24.68 -2.48
N ALA A 263 9.48 -23.40 -2.09
CA ALA A 263 10.63 -22.53 -1.85
C ALA A 263 11.55 -23.04 -0.72
N ALA A 264 10.98 -23.66 0.32
CA ALA A 264 11.75 -24.25 1.41
C ALA A 264 12.47 -25.55 0.99
N GLY A 265 11.87 -26.33 0.08
CA GLY A 265 12.44 -27.59 -0.41
C GLY A 265 13.44 -27.42 -1.57
N ALA A 266 13.49 -26.25 -2.20
CA ALA A 266 14.40 -25.96 -3.30
C ALA A 266 15.83 -25.74 -2.77
N ASP A 267 16.65 -26.80 -2.80
CA ASP A 267 18.10 -26.73 -2.55
C ASP A 267 18.84 -26.39 -3.87
N ASP A 268 18.37 -25.38 -4.59
CA ASP A 268 18.85 -25.03 -5.95
C ASP A 268 19.95 -23.96 -5.94
N GLY A 269 20.53 -23.65 -4.77
CA GLY A 269 21.56 -22.63 -4.61
C GLY A 269 21.05 -21.18 -4.79
N THR A 270 19.78 -21.01 -5.20
CA THR A 270 19.08 -19.73 -5.25
C THR A 270 18.45 -19.48 -3.89
N ARG A 271 19.30 -19.07 -2.93
CA ARG A 271 18.82 -18.55 -1.65
C ARG A 271 17.76 -17.48 -1.94
N PRO A 272 16.53 -17.57 -1.39
CA PRO A 272 15.46 -16.64 -1.71
C PRO A 272 15.96 -15.21 -1.44
N PRO A 273 15.78 -14.29 -2.41
CA PRO A 273 16.35 -12.96 -2.29
C PRO A 273 15.78 -12.26 -1.06
N LEU A 274 16.62 -11.39 -0.52
CA LEU A 274 16.49 -10.68 0.74
C LEU A 274 15.06 -10.24 1.12
N PRO A 275 14.75 -10.22 2.41
CA PRO A 275 13.41 -9.99 2.96
C PRO A 275 12.71 -8.70 2.47
N PRO A 276 11.36 -8.67 2.51
CA PRO A 276 10.48 -7.70 1.84
C PRO A 276 10.59 -6.23 2.29
N PHE A 277 11.47 -5.88 3.22
CA PHE A 277 11.66 -4.49 3.66
C PHE A 277 12.50 -3.62 2.70
N GLY A 278 13.02 -4.18 1.61
CA GLY A 278 13.84 -3.45 0.63
C GLY A 278 13.07 -2.68 -0.46
N VAL A 279 11.77 -2.93 -0.66
CA VAL A 279 11.06 -2.48 -1.89
C VAL A 279 10.12 -1.28 -1.65
N ALA A 280 10.01 -0.78 -0.42
CA ALA A 280 9.27 0.46 -0.13
C ALA A 280 10.03 1.75 -0.56
N VAL A 281 11.15 1.62 -1.25
CA VAL A 281 11.86 2.76 -1.86
C VAL A 281 11.56 2.75 -3.35
N PRO A 282 11.04 3.84 -3.95
CA PRO A 282 10.94 3.93 -5.41
C PRO A 282 12.33 3.65 -5.97
N PHE A 283 12.41 2.66 -6.87
CA PHE A 283 13.64 2.19 -7.49
C PHE A 283 14.42 3.40 -8.00
N ALA A 284 15.46 3.81 -7.28
CA ALA A 284 16.33 4.89 -7.70
C ALA A 284 17.18 4.31 -8.83
N GLY A 285 16.72 4.54 -10.07
CA GLY A 285 17.48 4.22 -11.28
C GLY A 285 18.87 4.83 -11.16
N GLY A 286 19.88 3.99 -10.91
CA GLY A 286 21.25 4.44 -10.75
C GLY A 286 22.17 3.54 -9.92
N LEU A 287 21.67 2.57 -9.15
CA LEU A 287 22.51 1.67 -8.36
C LEU A 287 22.02 0.21 -8.46
N ALA A 288 22.22 -0.39 -9.62
CA ALA A 288 22.38 -1.84 -9.74
C ALA A 288 23.49 -2.07 -10.76
N ASP A 289 24.69 -2.38 -10.27
CA ASP A 289 25.72 -3.03 -11.06
C ASP A 289 25.15 -4.38 -11.53
N PHE A 290 24.62 -4.40 -12.74
CA PHE A 290 24.12 -5.59 -13.42
C PHE A 290 25.17 -6.74 -13.48
N PRO A 291 26.49 -6.45 -13.50
CA PRO A 291 27.53 -7.48 -13.37
C PRO A 291 27.79 -7.96 -11.92
N ALA A 292 27.46 -7.17 -10.89
CA ALA A 292 27.69 -7.57 -9.49
C ALA A 292 26.59 -8.50 -8.97
N ALA A 293 25.35 -8.37 -9.47
CA ALA A 293 24.27 -9.31 -9.17
C ALA A 293 24.50 -10.69 -9.83
N THR A 294 25.22 -10.71 -10.96
CA THR A 294 25.66 -11.96 -11.62
C THR A 294 26.98 -12.49 -11.05
N GLY A 295 27.89 -11.63 -10.58
CA GLY A 295 29.15 -12.04 -9.93
C GLY A 295 29.03 -12.47 -8.46
N ALA A 296 28.00 -12.03 -7.72
CA ALA A 296 27.73 -12.50 -6.36
C ALA A 296 27.16 -13.93 -6.32
N LEU A 297 26.70 -14.47 -7.46
CA LEU A 297 26.32 -15.87 -7.62
C LEU A 297 27.54 -16.81 -7.77
N ASP A 298 28.76 -16.30 -7.99
CA ASP A 298 29.95 -17.14 -8.24
C ASP A 298 31.03 -17.09 -7.12
N THR A 299 30.75 -16.42 -5.98
CA THR A 299 31.80 -16.16 -4.97
C THR A 299 31.45 -16.37 -3.48
N ALA A 300 30.30 -16.94 -3.10
CA ALA A 300 29.93 -17.05 -1.67
C ALA A 300 29.76 -18.50 -1.13
N ALA A 301 30.79 -19.34 -1.25
CA ALA A 301 31.05 -20.42 -0.29
C ALA A 301 32.53 -20.84 -0.27
N THR A 302 33.37 -20.09 0.46
CA THR A 302 34.57 -20.66 1.07
C THR A 302 34.71 -20.06 2.47
N PRO A 303 34.80 -20.88 3.54
CA PRO A 303 34.99 -20.39 4.91
C PRO A 303 36.43 -19.89 5.14
N PRO A 304 36.67 -19.00 6.14
CA PRO A 304 37.97 -18.41 6.36
C PRO A 304 38.95 -19.39 7.02
N ALA A 305 40.13 -19.52 6.41
CA ALA A 305 41.29 -20.21 6.99
C ALA A 305 41.94 -19.36 8.10
N ALA A 306 42.14 -19.98 9.26
CA ALA A 306 42.99 -19.44 10.33
C ALA A 306 44.31 -20.24 10.44
N THR A 307 45.37 -19.62 9.91
CA THR A 307 46.75 -19.52 10.41
C THR A 307 47.52 -20.74 10.93
N ASP A 308 48.63 -21.00 10.23
CA ASP A 308 49.80 -21.83 10.55
C ASP A 308 50.47 -21.61 11.92
N GLY A 309 51.09 -22.69 12.44
CA GLY A 309 52.30 -22.62 13.27
C GLY A 309 52.86 -24.02 13.68
N PRO A 310 54.19 -24.27 13.70
CA PRO A 310 54.78 -25.55 13.27
C PRO A 310 55.62 -26.31 14.34
N ALA A 311 55.80 -27.63 14.16
CA ALA A 311 56.91 -28.52 14.60
C ALA A 311 56.40 -29.98 14.57
N GLY A 312 57.08 -31.06 14.19
CA GLY A 312 58.46 -31.45 13.85
C GLY A 312 58.48 -33.01 13.82
N PRO A 313 59.50 -33.68 13.23
CA PRO A 313 59.38 -35.08 12.78
C PRO A 313 59.95 -36.13 13.76
N ALA A 314 59.30 -37.30 13.85
CA ALA A 314 59.81 -38.65 14.22
C ALA A 314 58.60 -39.51 14.67
N GLY A 315 58.48 -40.81 14.41
CA GLY A 315 59.36 -41.78 13.79
C GLY A 315 58.65 -43.15 13.76
N ASP A 316 59.14 -44.00 12.88
CA ASP A 316 58.94 -45.44 12.75
C ASP A 316 58.70 -46.21 14.06
N LYS A 317 57.62 -47.01 14.11
CA LYS A 317 57.58 -48.38 14.63
C LYS A 317 56.35 -49.13 14.09
N GLY A 318 56.59 -50.20 13.32
CA GLY A 318 55.58 -51.23 13.08
C GLY A 318 55.33 -52.12 14.29
N MET A 319 54.15 -52.74 14.36
CA MET A 319 53.94 -54.17 14.63
C MET A 319 52.45 -54.50 14.48
N ALA A 320 52.17 -55.64 13.83
CA ALA A 320 50.86 -56.16 13.48
C ALA A 320 50.01 -56.60 14.69
N THR A 321 48.69 -56.47 14.55
CA THR A 321 47.69 -57.42 15.05
C THR A 321 46.57 -57.54 14.03
N THR A 322 46.22 -58.79 13.73
CA THR A 322 45.18 -59.30 12.83
C THR A 322 43.75 -59.00 13.28
N GLY A 323 42.85 -58.86 12.29
CA GLY A 323 41.43 -59.18 12.40
C GLY A 323 40.49 -57.99 12.63
N ASP A 324 40.07 -57.34 11.54
CA ASP A 324 38.67 -57.01 11.24
C ASP A 324 38.60 -56.44 9.80
N GLY A 325 37.57 -56.80 9.04
CA GLY A 325 37.40 -56.37 7.65
C GLY A 325 36.92 -54.92 7.57
N ASP A 326 37.84 -53.98 7.36
CA ASP A 326 37.54 -52.54 7.29
C ASP A 326 37.02 -52.14 5.90
N VAL A 327 35.79 -52.57 5.58
CA VAL A 327 35.03 -52.15 4.40
C VAL A 327 34.68 -50.65 4.48
N ASP A 328 34.48 -50.13 5.70
CA ASP A 328 34.24 -48.71 5.97
C ASP A 328 35.45 -47.84 5.59
N GLY A 329 36.67 -48.32 5.82
CA GLY A 329 37.91 -47.63 5.45
C GLY A 329 38.13 -47.52 3.94
N VAL A 330 37.60 -48.46 3.14
CA VAL A 330 37.65 -48.40 1.68
C VAL A 330 36.65 -47.38 1.15
N VAL A 331 35.40 -47.40 1.64
CA VAL A 331 34.35 -46.43 1.27
C VAL A 331 34.70 -45.00 1.70
N ALA A 332 35.38 -44.85 2.84
CA ALA A 332 35.87 -43.55 3.29
C ALA A 332 36.96 -42.98 2.36
N ARG A 333 37.86 -43.82 1.84
CA ARG A 333 38.87 -43.39 0.87
C ARG A 333 38.26 -43.01 -0.48
N THR A 334 37.33 -43.79 -1.02
CA THR A 334 36.67 -43.44 -2.29
C THR A 334 35.87 -42.14 -2.20
N ARG A 335 35.22 -41.86 -1.06
CA ARG A 335 34.57 -40.55 -0.83
C ARG A 335 35.58 -39.40 -0.77
N GLU A 336 36.74 -39.61 -0.15
CA GLU A 336 37.79 -38.60 -0.06
C GLU A 336 38.44 -38.33 -1.44
N ASP A 337 38.65 -39.37 -2.24
CA ASP A 337 39.20 -39.28 -3.60
C ASP A 337 38.21 -38.60 -4.56
N LEU A 338 36.91 -38.92 -4.51
CA LEU A 338 35.85 -38.22 -5.26
C LEU A 338 35.76 -36.73 -4.89
N ALA A 339 35.82 -36.40 -3.59
CA ALA A 339 35.82 -35.01 -3.13
C ALA A 339 37.09 -34.25 -3.53
N THR A 340 38.18 -34.95 -3.86
CA THR A 340 39.43 -34.36 -4.34
C THR A 340 39.38 -34.12 -5.85
N LEU A 341 38.73 -35.01 -6.59
CA LEU A 341 38.50 -34.90 -8.03
C LEU A 341 37.54 -33.74 -8.36
N ASP A 342 36.47 -33.61 -7.57
CA ASP A 342 35.51 -32.51 -7.68
C ASP A 342 36.14 -31.13 -7.41
N ARG A 343 37.00 -31.05 -6.39
CA ARG A 343 37.82 -29.85 -6.12
C ARG A 343 38.78 -29.50 -7.24
N ARG A 344 39.27 -30.49 -7.99
CA ARG A 344 40.21 -30.29 -9.11
C ARG A 344 39.46 -29.84 -10.38
N GLY A 345 38.27 -30.37 -10.62
CA GLY A 345 37.34 -29.89 -11.66
C GLY A 345 36.94 -28.43 -11.44
N ALA A 346 36.53 -28.09 -10.21
CA ALA A 346 36.16 -26.73 -9.82
C ALA A 346 37.32 -25.72 -9.97
N MET A 347 38.56 -26.10 -9.65
CA MET A 347 39.73 -25.22 -9.86
C MET A 347 40.03 -24.99 -11.35
N THR A 348 39.78 -25.97 -12.20
CA THR A 348 40.00 -25.86 -13.65
C THR A 348 38.94 -24.95 -14.29
N ALA A 349 37.67 -25.10 -13.88
CA ALA A 349 36.58 -24.21 -14.30
C ALA A 349 36.80 -22.75 -13.86
N ARG A 350 37.26 -22.54 -12.62
CA ARG A 350 37.56 -21.20 -12.08
C ARG A 350 38.73 -20.52 -12.82
N GLY A 351 39.74 -21.29 -13.20
CA GLY A 351 40.87 -20.80 -14.01
C GLY A 351 40.47 -20.39 -15.43
N VAL A 352 39.43 -21.01 -15.98
CA VAL A 352 38.86 -20.65 -17.29
C VAL A 352 37.98 -19.39 -17.17
N SER A 353 37.14 -19.27 -16.13
CA SER A 353 36.35 -18.05 -15.88
C SER A 353 37.20 -16.81 -15.60
N GLU A 354 38.29 -16.93 -14.82
CA GLU A 354 39.22 -15.81 -14.59
C GLU A 354 39.95 -15.35 -15.87
N LEU A 355 40.11 -16.24 -16.86
CA LEU A 355 40.69 -15.90 -18.16
C LEU A 355 39.68 -15.10 -18.99
N VAL A 356 38.39 -15.46 -18.92
CA VAL A 356 37.28 -14.81 -19.63
C VAL A 356 37.00 -13.41 -19.05
N ASP A 357 36.95 -13.28 -17.72
CA ASP A 357 36.75 -11.98 -17.05
C ASP A 357 37.86 -10.96 -17.34
N ARG A 358 39.10 -11.45 -17.54
CA ARG A 358 40.25 -10.58 -17.86
C ARG A 358 40.24 -10.11 -19.31
N VAL A 359 39.63 -10.87 -20.22
CA VAL A 359 39.44 -10.50 -21.63
C VAL A 359 38.32 -9.47 -21.77
N ASP A 360 37.24 -9.58 -21.00
CA ASP A 360 36.10 -8.64 -21.04
C ASP A 360 36.34 -7.34 -20.25
N GLY A 361 37.30 -7.33 -19.30
CA GLY A 361 37.59 -6.17 -18.46
C GLY A 361 38.42 -5.03 -19.09
N ASN A 362 39.00 -5.19 -20.29
CA ASN A 362 39.87 -4.17 -20.90
C ASN A 362 39.32 -3.54 -22.19
N GLY A 363 38.04 -3.15 -22.16
CA GLY A 363 37.46 -2.23 -23.14
C GLY A 363 37.91 -0.78 -22.91
N GLY A 364 39.22 -0.47 -23.03
CA GLY A 364 39.66 0.88 -22.73
C GLY A 364 41.10 1.34 -22.92
N ALA A 365 42.01 0.63 -23.59
CA ALA A 365 43.26 1.26 -24.11
C ALA A 365 43.91 0.39 -25.18
N GLY A 366 44.11 0.98 -26.37
CA GLY A 366 44.37 0.24 -27.61
C GLY A 366 45.66 -0.58 -27.70
N GLY A 367 45.67 -1.45 -28.72
CA GLY A 367 46.85 -2.06 -29.35
C GLY A 367 47.68 -3.05 -28.52
N ALA A 368 47.91 -2.78 -27.23
CA ALA A 368 48.76 -3.60 -26.37
C ALA A 368 48.03 -4.84 -25.82
N GLY A 369 46.72 -4.75 -25.56
CA GLY A 369 45.93 -5.86 -25.03
C GLY A 369 45.79 -7.05 -25.98
N VAL A 370 45.85 -6.82 -27.29
CA VAL A 370 45.76 -7.92 -28.28
C VAL A 370 47.07 -8.71 -28.36
N GLU A 371 48.23 -8.06 -28.15
CA GLU A 371 49.53 -8.74 -28.09
C GLU A 371 49.71 -9.52 -26.77
N GLU A 372 49.12 -9.03 -25.67
CA GLU A 372 49.10 -9.67 -24.36
C GLU A 372 48.15 -10.88 -24.32
N VAL A 373 46.93 -10.74 -24.86
CA VAL A 373 45.99 -11.87 -25.03
C VAL A 373 46.55 -12.93 -25.97
N ARG A 374 47.33 -12.56 -26.99
CA ARG A 374 48.00 -13.52 -27.89
C ARG A 374 49.17 -14.24 -27.21
N ALA A 375 49.92 -13.54 -26.36
CA ALA A 375 50.97 -14.14 -25.54
C ALA A 375 50.40 -15.08 -24.46
N ASP A 376 49.26 -14.73 -23.88
CA ASP A 376 48.55 -15.57 -22.91
C ASP A 376 47.86 -16.76 -23.58
N LEU A 377 47.34 -16.63 -24.81
CA LEU A 377 46.87 -17.76 -25.62
C LEU A 377 48.01 -18.69 -26.05
N ASP A 378 49.17 -18.16 -26.41
CA ASP A 378 50.37 -18.98 -26.67
C ASP A 378 50.85 -19.67 -25.37
N SER A 379 50.74 -19.01 -24.21
CA SER A 379 51.09 -19.60 -22.91
C SER A 379 50.04 -20.61 -22.41
N LEU A 380 48.76 -20.44 -22.76
CA LEU A 380 47.69 -21.40 -22.49
C LEU A 380 47.80 -22.60 -23.43
N ALA A 381 48.14 -22.40 -24.70
CA ALA A 381 48.45 -23.47 -25.65
C ALA A 381 49.71 -24.26 -25.25
N GLU A 382 50.68 -23.63 -24.58
CA GLU A 382 51.82 -24.31 -23.93
C GLU A 382 51.46 -24.99 -22.59
N ARG A 383 50.31 -24.67 -22.00
CA ARG A 383 49.84 -25.19 -20.69
C ARG A 383 48.70 -26.20 -20.77
N VAL A 384 48.00 -26.30 -21.89
CA VAL A 384 47.16 -27.45 -22.24
C VAL A 384 48.13 -28.55 -22.66
N PRO A 385 48.33 -29.62 -21.87
CA PRO A 385 49.21 -30.69 -22.27
C PRO A 385 48.60 -31.35 -23.52
N GLU A 386 49.32 -31.30 -24.64
CA GLU A 386 48.98 -31.96 -25.90
C GLU A 386 48.59 -33.42 -25.63
N ASP A 387 47.31 -33.80 -25.85
CA ASP A 387 46.75 -35.17 -25.81
C ASP A 387 47.01 -36.05 -24.56
N ASP A 388 47.99 -35.72 -23.72
CA ASP A 388 48.54 -36.52 -22.64
C ASP A 388 47.70 -36.40 -21.36
N ALA A 389 46.98 -35.29 -21.15
CA ALA A 389 46.12 -35.14 -19.97
C ALA A 389 44.81 -35.94 -20.07
N LEU A 390 44.20 -35.97 -21.26
CA LEU A 390 43.05 -36.82 -21.54
C LEU A 390 43.47 -38.29 -21.63
N ALA A 391 44.61 -38.59 -22.25
CA ALA A 391 45.18 -39.93 -22.25
C ALA A 391 45.61 -40.38 -20.84
N SER A 392 46.02 -39.46 -19.96
CA SER A 392 46.28 -39.75 -18.54
C SER A 392 45.00 -40.06 -17.81
N LEU A 393 43.92 -39.30 -18.02
CA LEU A 393 42.64 -39.58 -17.37
C LEU A 393 42.03 -40.91 -17.85
N GLU A 394 42.10 -41.20 -19.15
CA GLU A 394 41.67 -42.49 -19.72
C GLU A 394 42.54 -43.64 -19.18
N ARG A 395 43.85 -43.42 -18.99
CA ARG A 395 44.75 -44.38 -18.38
C ARG A 395 44.48 -44.57 -16.89
N ASP A 396 44.21 -43.51 -16.16
CA ASP A 396 43.90 -43.55 -14.73
C ASP A 396 42.58 -44.31 -14.49
N PHE A 397 41.55 -44.07 -15.32
CA PHE A 397 40.31 -44.85 -15.31
C PHE A 397 40.53 -46.32 -15.71
N ALA A 398 41.39 -46.58 -16.69
CA ALA A 398 41.74 -47.95 -17.08
C ALA A 398 42.50 -48.69 -15.96
N ASP A 399 43.42 -48.00 -15.28
CA ASP A 399 44.17 -48.53 -14.15
C ASP A 399 43.25 -48.80 -12.95
N GLU A 400 42.23 -47.96 -12.72
CA GLU A 400 41.22 -48.15 -11.67
C GLU A 400 40.26 -49.31 -11.97
N LEU A 401 39.86 -49.48 -13.24
CA LEU A 401 39.08 -50.65 -13.67
C LEU A 401 39.90 -51.95 -13.57
N ASP A 402 41.18 -51.91 -13.89
CA ASP A 402 42.08 -53.06 -13.73
C ASP A 402 42.28 -53.39 -12.23
N ALA A 403 42.38 -52.38 -11.37
CA ALA A 403 42.43 -52.57 -9.92
C ALA A 403 41.14 -53.20 -9.37
N LEU A 404 39.97 -52.73 -9.81
CA LEU A 404 38.67 -53.31 -9.44
C LEU A 404 38.52 -54.75 -9.94
N ARG A 405 39.06 -55.06 -11.12
CA ARG A 405 39.08 -56.43 -11.63
C ARG A 405 40.02 -57.35 -10.84
N GLU A 406 41.10 -56.81 -10.29
CA GLU A 406 42.03 -57.54 -9.43
C GLU A 406 41.42 -57.79 -8.04
N THR A 407 40.65 -56.85 -7.49
CA THR A 407 39.90 -57.08 -6.24
C THR A 407 38.81 -58.13 -6.43
N VAL A 408 38.05 -58.10 -7.51
CA VAL A 408 37.08 -59.16 -7.84
C VAL A 408 37.75 -60.52 -7.94
N LYS A 409 38.88 -60.63 -8.66
CA LYS A 409 39.65 -61.90 -8.71
C LYS A 409 40.17 -62.36 -7.35
N THR A 410 40.50 -61.42 -6.46
CA THR A 410 40.95 -61.72 -5.11
C THR A 410 39.78 -62.28 -4.29
N VAL A 411 38.60 -61.67 -4.38
CA VAL A 411 37.36 -62.17 -3.75
C VAL A 411 36.96 -63.53 -4.30
N GLU A 412 37.04 -63.74 -5.63
CA GLU A 412 36.82 -65.06 -6.26
C GLU A 412 37.82 -66.10 -5.73
N SER A 413 39.10 -65.75 -5.62
CA SER A 413 40.13 -66.65 -5.08
C SER A 413 39.94 -66.93 -3.59
N GLU A 414 39.45 -65.95 -2.83
CA GLU A 414 39.09 -66.13 -1.41
C GLU A 414 37.84 -67.01 -1.27
N LEU A 415 36.86 -66.89 -2.17
CA LEU A 415 35.70 -67.79 -2.25
C LEU A 415 36.10 -69.21 -2.62
N ASP A 416 36.96 -69.40 -3.64
CA ASP A 416 37.50 -70.71 -4.02
C ASP A 416 38.30 -71.33 -2.86
N ARG A 417 39.05 -70.50 -2.12
CA ARG A 417 39.79 -70.94 -0.93
C ARG A 417 38.84 -71.27 0.22
N LEU A 418 37.75 -70.53 0.40
CA LEU A 418 36.73 -70.81 1.41
C LEU A 418 35.95 -72.07 1.07
N ASP A 419 35.74 -72.38 -0.22
CA ASP A 419 35.14 -73.63 -0.72
C ASP A 419 36.11 -74.82 -0.50
N GLU A 420 37.43 -74.60 -0.64
CA GLU A 420 38.47 -75.56 -0.22
C GLU A 420 38.62 -75.68 1.31
N GLU A 421 38.28 -74.65 2.09
CA GLU A 421 38.39 -74.63 3.56
C GLU A 421 37.11 -75.15 4.25
N THR A 422 35.94 -74.96 3.64
CA THR A 422 34.67 -75.65 3.96
C THR A 422 34.62 -77.07 3.40
N ALA A 423 35.77 -77.63 3.03
CA ALA A 423 35.97 -79.03 2.74
C ALA A 423 35.73 -79.90 3.99
N SER A 424 34.45 -80.15 4.24
CA SER A 424 33.91 -81.35 4.88
C SER A 424 34.61 -82.63 4.37
N THR A 425 35.21 -82.61 3.17
CA THR A 425 35.99 -83.69 2.56
C THR A 425 37.19 -84.14 3.39
N SER A 426 38.01 -83.27 4.02
CA SER A 426 39.17 -83.76 4.80
C SER A 426 38.70 -84.44 6.08
N ALA A 427 37.75 -83.82 6.79
CA ALA A 427 37.19 -84.38 8.01
C ALA A 427 36.44 -85.70 7.74
N VAL A 428 35.70 -85.79 6.62
CA VAL A 428 35.01 -87.01 6.18
C VAL A 428 36.00 -88.09 5.74
N VAL A 429 37.04 -87.76 4.96
CA VAL A 429 38.09 -88.72 4.55
C VAL A 429 38.83 -89.28 5.76
N ASP A 430 39.17 -88.43 6.72
CA ASP A 430 39.81 -88.86 7.95
C ASP A 430 38.83 -89.72 8.79
N LEU A 431 37.51 -89.45 8.73
CA LEU A 431 36.49 -90.21 9.48
C LEU A 431 36.26 -91.60 8.84
N GLU A 432 36.26 -91.65 7.50
CA GLU A 432 36.26 -92.89 6.72
C GLU A 432 37.49 -93.75 7.03
N ALA A 433 38.68 -93.14 7.16
CA ALA A 433 39.90 -93.85 7.54
C ALA A 433 39.83 -94.42 8.97
N SER A 434 39.25 -93.69 9.92
CA SER A 434 39.04 -94.19 11.29
C SER A 434 37.99 -95.32 11.33
N LEU A 435 36.93 -95.26 10.52
CA LEU A 435 35.95 -96.34 10.38
C LEU A 435 36.56 -97.60 9.78
N GLU A 436 37.46 -97.46 8.80
CA GLU A 436 38.19 -98.59 8.21
C GLU A 436 39.13 -99.25 9.24
N SER A 437 39.82 -98.45 10.05
CA SER A 437 40.63 -98.95 11.18
C SER A 437 39.79 -99.67 12.24
N LEU A 438 38.59 -99.16 12.54
CA LEU A 438 37.66 -99.78 13.48
C LEU A 438 37.13 -101.11 12.96
N ASP A 439 36.80 -101.21 11.67
CA ASP A 439 36.36 -102.46 11.02
C ASP A 439 37.44 -103.54 11.04
N GLU A 440 38.71 -103.15 10.80
CA GLU A 440 39.86 -104.06 10.89
C GLU A 440 40.07 -104.56 12.33
N ALA A 441 39.95 -103.66 13.32
CA ALA A 441 40.05 -104.00 14.73
C ALA A 441 38.91 -104.94 15.19
N VAL A 442 37.69 -104.75 14.71
CA VAL A 442 36.56 -105.65 14.99
C VAL A 442 36.75 -107.02 14.33
N THR A 443 37.19 -107.04 13.07
CA THR A 443 37.38 -108.29 12.31
C THR A 443 38.39 -109.24 12.97
N GLU A 444 39.53 -108.71 13.42
CA GLU A 444 40.53 -109.55 14.07
C GLU A 444 40.09 -109.90 15.53
N LEU A 445 39.18 -109.14 16.18
CA LEU A 445 38.58 -109.49 17.48
C LEU A 445 37.59 -110.66 17.32
N GLU A 446 36.83 -110.67 16.23
CA GLU A 446 35.99 -111.79 15.84
C GLU A 446 36.84 -113.05 15.58
N SER A 447 37.99 -112.89 14.92
CA SER A 447 38.94 -114.00 14.68
C SER A 447 39.48 -114.57 15.99
N ASP A 448 39.88 -113.72 16.93
CA ASP A 448 40.37 -114.17 18.24
C ASP A 448 39.26 -114.86 19.03
N THR A 449 38.04 -114.31 19.02
CA THR A 449 36.86 -114.95 19.62
C THR A 449 36.61 -116.34 19.03
N GLU A 450 36.82 -116.53 17.73
CA GLU A 450 36.70 -117.83 17.06
C GLU A 450 37.82 -118.80 17.46
N LYS A 451 39.07 -118.31 17.62
CA LYS A 451 40.17 -119.10 18.18
C LYS A 451 39.87 -119.53 19.63
N ILE A 452 39.37 -118.63 20.49
CA ILE A 452 38.96 -118.98 21.86
C ILE A 452 37.91 -120.08 21.81
N ARG A 453 36.89 -119.93 20.96
CA ARG A 453 35.82 -120.91 20.80
C ARG A 453 36.34 -122.27 20.33
N ALA A 454 37.32 -122.29 19.43
CA ALA A 454 37.95 -123.53 18.95
C ALA A 454 38.76 -124.22 20.06
N VAL A 455 39.52 -123.47 20.86
CA VAL A 455 40.24 -124.00 22.03
C VAL A 455 39.27 -124.57 23.06
N LEU A 456 38.19 -123.85 23.38
CA LEU A 456 37.13 -124.31 24.29
C LEU A 456 36.39 -125.55 23.78
N ALA A 457 36.15 -125.66 22.48
CA ALA A 457 35.53 -126.86 21.88
C ALA A 457 36.47 -128.07 21.92
N GLY A 458 37.77 -127.88 21.71
CA GLY A 458 38.78 -128.95 21.86
C GLY A 458 38.86 -129.47 23.30
N LEU A 459 38.73 -128.58 24.29
CA LEU A 459 38.65 -128.95 25.71
C LEU A 459 37.39 -129.79 26.06
N ASP A 460 36.27 -129.60 25.35
CA ASP A 460 35.04 -130.38 25.55
C ASP A 460 35.12 -131.77 24.89
N GLU A 461 35.81 -131.90 23.75
CA GLU A 461 36.06 -133.18 23.08
C GLU A 461 37.07 -134.07 23.84
N ASP A 462 38.06 -133.49 24.50
CA ASP A 462 39.02 -134.23 25.35
C ASP A 462 38.40 -134.67 26.70
N ALA A 463 37.31 -134.05 27.14
CA ALA A 463 36.58 -134.44 28.35
C ALA A 463 35.76 -135.75 28.18
N ASP A 464 35.52 -136.21 26.94
CA ASP A 464 34.76 -137.43 26.63
C ASP A 464 35.64 -138.66 26.31
N LEU A 465 36.97 -138.57 26.56
CA LEU A 465 37.86 -139.74 26.53
C LEU A 465 37.83 -140.50 27.87
N GLY A 466 36.68 -141.13 28.11
CA GLY A 466 36.54 -142.18 29.11
C GLY A 466 37.42 -143.39 28.80
N GLY A 467 38.50 -143.55 29.57
CA GLY A 467 39.00 -144.86 29.98
C GLY A 467 40.28 -145.37 29.31
N ALA A 468 41.45 -144.86 29.73
CA ALA A 468 42.67 -145.67 29.80
C ALA A 468 43.56 -145.19 30.95
N SER A 469 43.72 -146.07 31.95
CA SER A 469 44.61 -145.88 33.09
C SER A 469 46.07 -145.72 32.63
N LEU A 470 46.66 -144.55 32.88
CA LEU A 470 48.11 -144.36 33.01
C LEU A 470 48.35 -143.34 34.13
N SER A 471 49.14 -143.73 35.13
CA SER A 471 49.64 -142.82 36.15
C SER A 471 50.75 -141.96 35.53
N ASP A 472 50.48 -140.68 35.32
CA ASP A 472 51.51 -139.65 35.28
C ASP A 472 50.88 -138.29 35.62
N GLU A 473 50.53 -138.11 36.91
CA GLU A 473 49.88 -136.90 37.47
C GLU A 473 50.66 -135.59 37.21
N GLY A 474 51.91 -135.67 36.74
CA GLY A 474 52.73 -134.52 36.38
C GLY A 474 52.57 -134.05 34.93
N ALA A 475 52.05 -134.87 34.02
CA ALA A 475 51.91 -134.50 32.61
C ALA A 475 50.59 -133.77 32.32
N GLU A 476 49.50 -134.16 33.00
CA GLU A 476 48.18 -133.50 32.87
C GLU A 476 48.14 -132.14 33.58
N THR A 477 48.87 -131.96 34.68
CA THR A 477 48.98 -130.66 35.38
C THR A 477 49.81 -129.66 34.59
N LEU A 478 50.93 -130.07 33.99
CA LEU A 478 51.71 -129.19 33.12
C LEU A 478 50.98 -128.83 31.82
N ALA A 479 50.15 -129.73 31.29
CA ALA A 479 49.31 -129.43 30.13
C ALA A 479 48.17 -128.46 30.49
N ALA A 480 47.56 -128.61 31.67
CA ALA A 480 46.51 -127.71 32.15
C ALA A 480 47.06 -126.32 32.50
N ASP A 481 48.24 -126.24 33.13
CA ASP A 481 48.90 -124.97 33.44
C ASP A 481 49.28 -124.23 32.13
N ALA A 482 49.81 -124.95 31.13
CA ALA A 482 50.12 -124.34 29.82
C ALA A 482 48.87 -123.84 29.08
N LEU A 483 47.76 -124.58 29.16
CA LEU A 483 46.48 -124.16 28.57
C LEU A 483 45.85 -122.99 29.32
N GLN A 484 46.05 -122.90 30.63
CA GLN A 484 45.59 -121.77 31.43
C GLN A 484 46.42 -120.52 31.13
N ASP A 485 47.74 -120.65 30.99
CA ASP A 485 48.61 -119.57 30.52
C ASP A 485 48.18 -119.09 29.12
N ASP A 486 47.90 -120.01 28.18
CA ASP A 486 47.40 -119.66 26.84
C ASP A 486 46.03 -118.94 26.87
N ILE A 487 45.14 -119.32 27.81
CA ILE A 487 43.83 -118.68 27.99
C ILE A 487 43.98 -117.30 28.63
N ASP A 488 44.86 -117.15 29.62
CA ASP A 488 45.10 -115.89 30.31
C ASP A 488 45.79 -114.88 29.36
N ASP A 489 46.74 -115.33 28.54
CA ASP A 489 47.37 -114.52 27.49
C ASP A 489 46.33 -114.06 26.46
N LEU A 490 45.47 -114.96 25.98
CA LEU A 490 44.42 -114.65 25.02
C LEU A 490 43.32 -113.72 25.61
N ALA A 491 43.02 -113.87 26.90
CA ALA A 491 42.11 -112.96 27.60
C ALA A 491 42.73 -111.56 27.78
N SER A 492 44.04 -111.48 28.00
CA SER A 492 44.78 -110.21 28.02
C SER A 492 44.75 -109.56 26.65
N ASP A 493 45.07 -110.30 25.58
CA ASP A 493 45.06 -109.79 24.20
C ASP A 493 43.67 -109.25 23.82
N VAL A 494 42.60 -109.98 24.14
CA VAL A 494 41.22 -109.54 23.89
C VAL A 494 40.87 -108.28 24.71
N SER A 495 41.33 -108.18 25.97
CA SER A 495 41.07 -107.01 26.81
C SER A 495 41.76 -105.76 26.28
N ASP A 496 43.05 -105.87 25.92
CA ASP A 496 43.84 -104.77 25.36
C ASP A 496 43.23 -104.28 24.03
N ARG A 497 42.67 -105.21 23.26
CA ARG A 497 42.01 -104.93 22.00
C ARG A 497 40.66 -104.23 22.16
N ILE A 498 39.85 -104.67 23.12
CA ILE A 498 38.60 -104.01 23.48
C ILE A 498 38.90 -102.57 23.91
N GLU A 499 39.96 -102.35 24.69
CA GLU A 499 40.39 -101.00 25.08
C GLU A 499 40.77 -100.14 23.86
N GLY A 500 41.51 -100.67 22.90
CA GLY A 500 41.83 -99.96 21.65
C GLY A 500 40.60 -99.63 20.77
N VAL A 501 39.59 -100.52 20.75
CA VAL A 501 38.31 -100.24 20.09
C VAL A 501 37.57 -99.08 20.78
N TRP A 502 37.56 -99.05 22.12
CA TRP A 502 36.93 -97.96 22.86
C TRP A 502 37.65 -96.62 22.66
N GLU A 503 38.99 -96.61 22.61
CA GLU A 503 39.78 -95.41 22.29
C GLU A 503 39.43 -94.89 20.89
N THR A 504 39.33 -95.78 19.90
CA THR A 504 38.93 -95.41 18.53
C THR A 504 37.50 -94.86 18.48
N VAL A 505 36.57 -95.42 19.27
CA VAL A 505 35.19 -94.93 19.35
C VAL A 505 35.10 -93.54 19.99
N ASP A 506 35.88 -93.29 21.04
CA ASP A 506 35.94 -91.98 21.72
C ASP A 506 36.50 -90.91 20.77
N ASP A 507 37.56 -91.23 20.02
CA ASP A 507 38.09 -90.36 18.97
C ASP A 507 37.05 -90.08 17.87
N LEU A 508 36.26 -91.09 17.48
CA LEU A 508 35.22 -90.94 16.45
C LEU A 508 34.04 -90.10 16.95
N GLU A 509 33.68 -90.21 18.23
CA GLU A 509 32.67 -89.38 18.90
C GLU A 509 33.12 -87.92 18.95
N GLY A 510 34.37 -87.65 19.33
CA GLY A 510 34.92 -86.29 19.32
C GLY A 510 34.88 -85.63 17.94
N ARG A 511 35.23 -86.39 16.90
CA ARG A 511 35.22 -85.88 15.51
C ARG A 511 33.82 -85.72 14.92
N LEU A 512 32.87 -86.55 15.35
CA LEU A 512 31.46 -86.38 14.96
C LEU A 512 30.88 -85.08 15.52
N VAL A 513 31.26 -84.69 16.74
CA VAL A 513 30.86 -83.41 17.35
C VAL A 513 31.40 -82.22 16.55
N ASP A 514 32.65 -82.29 16.07
CA ASP A 514 33.22 -81.24 15.23
C ASP A 514 32.50 -81.13 13.87
N VAL A 515 32.15 -82.26 13.25
CA VAL A 515 31.36 -82.30 12.02
C VAL A 515 29.94 -81.77 12.24
N GLU A 516 29.31 -82.08 13.38
CA GLU A 516 27.98 -81.56 13.74
C GLU A 516 28.03 -80.04 13.95
N ALA A 517 29.09 -79.51 14.57
CA ALA A 517 29.28 -78.07 14.72
C ALA A 517 29.42 -77.37 13.36
N THR A 518 30.27 -77.88 12.47
CA THR A 518 30.44 -77.31 11.12
C THR A 518 29.16 -77.44 10.28
N ALA A 519 28.44 -78.56 10.39
CA ALA A 519 27.15 -78.73 9.71
C ALA A 519 26.06 -77.78 10.24
N GLY A 520 26.16 -77.36 11.50
CA GLY A 520 25.29 -76.36 12.13
C GLY A 520 25.46 -74.96 11.54
N ASP A 521 26.65 -74.62 11.05
CA ASP A 521 26.98 -73.30 10.48
C ASP A 521 26.61 -73.18 8.98
N VAL A 522 26.34 -74.30 8.29
CA VAL A 522 26.00 -74.35 6.85
C VAL A 522 24.78 -73.48 6.48
N PRO A 523 23.64 -73.50 7.23
CA PRO A 523 22.49 -72.67 6.92
C PRO A 523 22.76 -71.16 7.04
N ASP A 524 23.60 -70.76 8.00
CA ASP A 524 23.99 -69.35 8.16
C ASP A 524 24.88 -68.90 6.99
N LEU A 525 25.79 -69.77 6.53
CA LEU A 525 26.57 -69.55 5.33
C LEU A 525 25.70 -69.45 4.07
N GLU A 526 24.71 -70.34 3.92
CA GLU A 526 23.75 -70.32 2.81
C GLU A 526 22.95 -69.01 2.79
N SER A 527 22.50 -68.54 3.96
CA SER A 527 21.80 -67.26 4.10
C SER A 527 22.68 -66.07 3.71
N THR A 528 23.97 -66.13 4.04
CA THR A 528 24.95 -65.09 3.71
C THR A 528 25.22 -65.07 2.20
N VAL A 529 25.41 -66.25 1.59
CA VAL A 529 25.58 -66.38 0.13
C VAL A 529 24.35 -65.86 -0.63
N GLU A 530 23.15 -66.16 -0.14
CA GLU A 530 21.92 -65.66 -0.77
C GLU A 530 21.76 -64.15 -0.61
N SER A 531 22.12 -63.59 0.55
CA SER A 531 22.17 -62.13 0.77
C SER A 531 23.16 -61.44 -0.17
N VAL A 532 24.38 -61.98 -0.29
CA VAL A 532 25.41 -61.47 -1.21
C VAL A 532 24.94 -61.56 -2.66
N ARG A 533 24.29 -62.66 -3.05
CA ARG A 533 23.76 -62.83 -4.40
C ARG A 533 22.68 -61.80 -4.74
N ASN A 534 21.79 -61.48 -3.81
CA ASN A 534 20.78 -60.43 -4.01
C ASN A 534 21.44 -59.05 -4.14
N ALA A 535 22.43 -58.74 -3.29
CA ALA A 535 23.17 -57.49 -3.39
C ALA A 535 23.92 -57.35 -4.73
N VAL A 536 24.49 -58.44 -5.25
CA VAL A 536 25.13 -58.44 -6.58
C VAL A 536 24.10 -58.17 -7.68
N ALA A 537 22.91 -58.76 -7.60
CA ALA A 537 21.85 -58.52 -8.58
C ALA A 537 21.36 -57.07 -8.55
N ASP A 538 21.19 -56.48 -7.36
CA ASP A 538 20.81 -55.07 -7.22
C ASP A 538 21.86 -54.14 -7.85
N VAL A 539 23.16 -54.43 -7.66
CA VAL A 539 24.27 -53.67 -8.27
C VAL A 539 24.30 -53.82 -9.79
N GLU A 540 23.99 -55.01 -10.33
CA GLU A 540 23.88 -55.22 -11.78
C GLU A 540 22.73 -54.39 -12.39
N ASP A 541 21.58 -54.31 -11.70
CA ASP A 541 20.44 -53.49 -12.12
C ASP A 541 20.78 -51.99 -12.06
N GLU A 542 21.39 -51.51 -10.98
CA GLU A 542 21.84 -50.10 -10.87
C GLU A 542 22.87 -49.73 -11.95
N THR A 543 23.76 -50.67 -12.31
CA THR A 543 24.73 -50.46 -13.39
C THR A 543 24.06 -50.36 -14.76
N ALA A 544 22.97 -51.10 -14.98
CA ALA A 544 22.19 -51.02 -16.21
C ALA A 544 21.45 -49.67 -16.33
N ASP A 545 20.84 -49.21 -15.25
CA ASP A 545 20.15 -47.90 -15.18
C ASP A 545 21.14 -46.73 -15.41
N LEU A 546 22.35 -46.83 -14.83
CA LEU A 546 23.43 -45.87 -15.10
C LEU A 546 23.86 -45.87 -16.57
N GLY A 547 23.87 -47.03 -17.23
CA GLY A 547 24.13 -47.13 -18.66
C GLY A 547 23.09 -46.38 -19.50
N GLU A 548 21.80 -46.57 -19.20
CA GLU A 548 20.70 -45.91 -19.91
C GLU A 548 20.74 -44.39 -19.74
N THR A 549 21.00 -43.91 -18.52
CA THR A 549 21.12 -42.46 -18.27
C THR A 549 22.32 -41.82 -18.96
N VAL A 550 23.45 -42.54 -19.09
CA VAL A 550 24.61 -42.07 -19.87
C VAL A 550 24.28 -41.98 -21.36
N ASP A 551 23.57 -42.96 -21.91
CA ASP A 551 23.13 -42.94 -23.31
C ASP A 551 22.18 -41.76 -23.57
N ASP A 552 21.20 -41.53 -22.69
CA ASP A 552 20.27 -40.38 -22.77
C ASP A 552 21.01 -39.03 -22.71
N LEU A 553 22.02 -38.91 -21.84
CA LEU A 553 22.84 -37.71 -21.73
C LEU A 553 23.67 -37.48 -23.01
N GLY A 554 24.19 -38.56 -23.60
CA GLY A 554 24.88 -38.51 -24.89
C GLY A 554 23.98 -38.00 -26.02
N GLU A 555 22.74 -38.50 -26.10
CA GLU A 555 21.78 -38.01 -27.09
C GLU A 555 21.38 -36.55 -26.84
N ALA A 556 21.21 -36.14 -25.57
CA ALA A 556 20.94 -34.75 -25.22
C ALA A 556 22.09 -33.82 -25.63
N PHE A 557 23.34 -34.25 -25.45
CA PHE A 557 24.51 -33.48 -25.87
C PHE A 557 24.59 -33.34 -27.39
N GLU A 558 24.30 -34.40 -28.15
CA GLU A 558 24.26 -34.33 -29.62
C GLU A 558 23.16 -33.36 -30.10
N ARG A 559 21.96 -33.43 -29.51
CA ARG A 559 20.87 -32.47 -29.80
C ARG A 559 21.27 -31.03 -29.47
N HIS A 560 21.97 -30.82 -28.35
CA HIS A 560 22.42 -29.48 -27.95
C HIS A 560 23.51 -28.95 -28.90
N ARG A 561 24.42 -29.82 -29.34
CA ARG A 561 25.44 -29.51 -30.36
C ARG A 561 24.81 -29.15 -31.71
N GLU A 562 23.73 -29.81 -32.11
CA GLU A 562 22.98 -29.48 -33.33
C GLU A 562 22.11 -28.22 -33.17
N SER A 563 21.64 -27.92 -31.96
CA SER A 563 20.86 -26.72 -31.65
C SER A 563 21.70 -25.46 -31.43
N ALA A 564 23.02 -25.59 -31.26
CA ALA A 564 23.90 -24.44 -31.17
C ALA A 564 23.78 -23.61 -32.47
N PRO A 565 23.56 -22.28 -32.39
CA PRO A 565 23.36 -21.45 -33.57
C PRO A 565 24.54 -21.64 -34.51
N ALA A 566 24.25 -21.87 -35.80
CA ALA A 566 25.30 -22.03 -36.78
C ALA A 566 26.17 -20.77 -36.81
N ALA A 567 27.44 -20.89 -37.14
CA ALA A 567 28.33 -19.73 -37.26
C ALA A 567 27.76 -18.62 -38.18
N ASP A 568 26.88 -19.00 -39.10
CA ASP A 568 26.14 -18.08 -39.98
C ASP A 568 25.12 -17.20 -39.23
N ASP A 569 24.45 -17.71 -38.19
CA ASP A 569 23.48 -16.96 -37.39
C ASP A 569 24.19 -15.92 -36.52
N LEU A 570 25.35 -16.27 -35.96
CA LEU A 570 26.18 -15.31 -35.21
C LEU A 570 26.73 -14.20 -36.11
N ALA A 571 27.13 -14.51 -37.34
CA ALA A 571 27.55 -13.52 -38.33
C ALA A 571 26.39 -12.59 -38.76
N ALA A 572 25.16 -13.11 -38.82
CA ALA A 572 23.97 -12.31 -39.07
C ALA A 572 23.67 -11.34 -37.92
N ILE A 573 23.79 -11.80 -36.68
CA ILE A 573 23.64 -10.96 -35.48
C ILE A 573 24.71 -9.87 -35.42
N GLU A 574 25.98 -10.20 -35.75
CA GLU A 574 27.07 -9.21 -35.84
C GLU A 574 26.74 -8.11 -36.86
N THR A 575 26.23 -8.49 -38.04
CA THR A 575 25.81 -7.55 -39.08
C THR A 575 24.65 -6.65 -38.60
N ASP A 576 23.68 -7.20 -37.87
CA ASP A 576 22.57 -6.43 -37.31
C ASP A 576 23.02 -5.45 -36.21
N ILE A 577 24.00 -5.82 -35.40
CA ILE A 577 24.60 -4.94 -34.39
C ILE A 577 25.34 -3.76 -35.06
N GLU A 578 26.09 -4.01 -36.14
CA GLU A 578 26.74 -2.96 -36.91
C GLU A 578 25.73 -1.95 -37.46
N ARG A 579 24.63 -2.45 -38.03
CA ARG A 579 23.55 -1.59 -38.56
C ARG A 579 22.87 -0.77 -37.45
N LEU A 580 22.60 -1.38 -36.29
CA LEU A 580 22.00 -0.69 -35.15
C LEU A 580 22.90 0.45 -34.65
N ASN A 581 24.22 0.25 -34.64
CA ASN A 581 25.18 1.29 -34.26
C ASN A 581 25.16 2.47 -35.23
N GLU A 582 25.03 2.23 -36.54
CA GLU A 582 24.89 3.28 -37.54
C GLU A 582 23.58 4.07 -37.37
N ASP A 583 22.48 3.38 -37.07
CA ASP A 583 21.17 3.99 -36.83
C ASP A 583 21.21 4.89 -35.57
N VAL A 584 21.81 4.42 -34.48
CA VAL A 584 21.99 5.19 -33.24
C VAL A 584 22.89 6.42 -33.48
N ALA A 585 23.96 6.29 -34.26
CA ALA A 585 24.81 7.42 -34.61
C ALA A 585 24.07 8.48 -35.43
N SER A 586 23.21 8.06 -36.36
CA SER A 586 22.37 8.97 -37.14
C SER A 586 21.34 9.70 -36.28
N LEU A 587 20.64 8.97 -35.39
CA LEU A 587 19.68 9.55 -34.45
C LEU A 587 20.33 10.59 -33.53
N ARG A 588 21.54 10.30 -33.04
CA ARG A 588 22.31 11.25 -32.23
C ARG A 588 22.63 12.54 -32.98
N ALA A 589 23.01 12.43 -34.25
CA ALA A 589 23.28 13.61 -35.09
C ALA A 589 22.02 14.44 -35.35
N GLU A 590 20.88 13.78 -35.61
CA GLU A 590 19.58 14.45 -35.79
C GLU A 590 19.11 15.17 -34.51
N PHE A 591 19.35 14.56 -33.34
CA PHE A 591 19.05 15.18 -32.05
C PHE A 591 19.94 16.40 -31.78
N GLU A 592 21.24 16.32 -32.06
CA GLU A 592 22.18 17.45 -31.91
C GLU A 592 21.90 18.60 -32.88
N GLU A 593 21.23 18.35 -34.02
CA GLU A 593 20.75 19.37 -34.94
C GLU A 593 19.46 20.02 -34.43
N THR A 594 18.56 19.24 -33.82
CA THR A 594 17.26 19.70 -33.30
C THR A 594 17.41 20.53 -32.01
N GLU A 595 18.38 20.22 -31.15
CA GLU A 595 18.58 20.92 -29.88
C GLU A 595 19.31 22.27 -30.01
N ARG A 596 19.87 22.58 -31.19
CA ARG A 596 20.43 23.90 -31.49
C ARG A 596 19.31 24.88 -31.84
N VAL A 597 18.64 25.42 -30.82
CA VAL A 597 17.80 26.61 -30.99
C VAL A 597 18.68 27.75 -31.48
N ASP A 598 18.36 28.31 -32.65
CA ASP A 598 19.11 29.40 -33.27
C ASP A 598 19.21 30.60 -32.29
N PRO A 599 20.42 30.99 -31.86
CA PRO A 599 20.61 32.07 -30.89
C PRO A 599 20.05 33.41 -31.39
N ASP A 600 19.97 33.62 -32.70
CA ASP A 600 19.37 34.83 -33.27
C ASP A 600 17.85 34.87 -33.05
N THR A 601 17.19 33.70 -33.02
CA THR A 601 15.75 33.60 -32.72
C THR A 601 15.49 33.89 -31.24
N VAL A 602 16.34 33.40 -30.34
CA VAL A 602 16.25 33.70 -28.90
C VAL A 602 16.42 35.20 -28.65
N ALA A 603 17.45 35.81 -29.26
CA ALA A 603 17.69 37.26 -29.14
C ALA A 603 16.54 38.11 -29.70
N ALA A 604 15.90 37.66 -30.78
CA ALA A 604 14.71 38.32 -31.33
C ALA A 604 13.52 38.27 -30.36
N ILE A 605 13.27 37.10 -29.75
CA ILE A 605 12.19 36.92 -28.77
C ILE A 605 12.43 37.78 -27.51
N GLU A 606 13.67 37.85 -27.02
CA GLU A 606 14.02 38.73 -25.89
C GLU A 606 13.77 40.20 -26.21
N THR A 607 14.14 40.64 -27.41
CA THR A 607 13.91 42.00 -27.89
C THR A 607 12.40 42.33 -27.96
N ASP A 608 11.60 41.39 -28.46
CA ASP A 608 10.14 41.54 -28.53
C ASP A 608 9.52 41.59 -27.13
N LEU A 609 10.01 40.77 -26.19
CA LEU A 609 9.55 40.74 -24.81
C LEU A 609 9.86 42.05 -24.07
N ASP A 610 11.04 42.61 -24.28
CA ASP A 610 11.40 43.94 -23.78
C ASP A 610 10.52 45.06 -24.39
N GLY A 611 10.21 44.95 -25.68
CA GLY A 611 9.27 45.86 -26.35
C GLY A 611 7.85 45.80 -25.77
N LEU A 612 7.35 44.59 -25.49
CA LEU A 612 6.06 44.39 -24.82
C LEU A 612 6.07 44.96 -23.40
N ARG A 613 7.17 44.75 -22.65
CA ARG A 613 7.34 45.28 -21.30
C ARG A 613 7.29 46.81 -21.29
N GLN A 614 7.98 47.48 -22.22
CA GLN A 614 7.91 48.94 -22.35
C GLN A 614 6.51 49.45 -22.71
N THR A 615 5.81 48.71 -23.57
CA THR A 615 4.43 49.04 -23.95
C THR A 615 3.49 48.97 -22.73
N LEU A 616 3.67 47.96 -21.87
CA LEU A 616 2.90 47.83 -20.63
C LEU A 616 3.19 48.97 -19.64
N ILE A 617 4.45 49.37 -19.48
CA ILE A 617 4.84 50.51 -18.65
C ILE A 617 4.17 51.80 -19.16
N THR A 618 4.28 52.06 -20.47
CA THR A 618 3.66 53.26 -21.09
C THR A 618 2.14 53.27 -20.90
N ARG A 619 1.50 52.10 -20.95
CA ARG A 619 0.05 51.98 -20.73
C ARG A 619 -0.33 52.22 -19.27
N ALA A 620 0.49 51.78 -18.33
CA ALA A 620 0.31 52.04 -16.90
C ALA A 620 0.42 53.55 -16.61
N ASP A 621 1.46 54.22 -17.11
CA ASP A 621 1.64 55.67 -16.95
C ASP A 621 0.46 56.46 -17.55
N ARG A 622 -0.07 55.99 -18.70
CA ARG A 622 -1.25 56.59 -19.31
C ARG A 622 -2.50 56.40 -18.47
N MET A 623 -2.64 55.27 -17.77
CA MET A 623 -3.77 55.01 -16.89
C MET A 623 -3.70 55.91 -15.65
N GLU A 624 -2.51 56.06 -15.05
CA GLU A 624 -2.27 56.99 -13.95
C GLU A 624 -2.61 58.44 -14.35
N ALA A 625 -2.18 58.90 -15.52
CA ALA A 625 -2.53 60.23 -16.02
C ALA A 625 -4.05 60.42 -16.27
N VAL A 626 -4.76 59.35 -16.64
CA VAL A 626 -6.23 59.40 -16.79
C VAL A 626 -6.92 59.48 -15.42
N GLU A 627 -6.43 58.76 -14.42
CA GLU A 627 -6.92 58.84 -13.05
C GLU A 627 -6.72 60.24 -12.47
N GLU A 628 -5.53 60.82 -12.62
CA GLU A 628 -5.22 62.20 -12.21
C GLU A 628 -6.13 63.22 -12.90
N SER A 629 -6.35 63.07 -14.21
CA SER A 629 -7.27 63.93 -14.95
C SER A 629 -8.72 63.77 -14.48
N THR A 630 -9.12 62.57 -14.06
CA THR A 630 -10.47 62.30 -13.55
C THR A 630 -10.67 62.92 -12.18
N GLU A 631 -9.66 62.86 -11.32
CA GLU A 631 -9.66 63.48 -10.00
C GLU A 631 -9.67 65.01 -10.12
N THR A 632 -8.84 65.57 -11.01
CA THR A 632 -8.86 67.00 -11.34
C THR A 632 -10.23 67.43 -11.88
N LEU A 633 -10.86 66.63 -12.74
CA LEU A 633 -12.20 66.93 -13.26
C LEU A 633 -13.24 66.91 -12.13
N ARG A 634 -13.13 65.94 -11.22
CA ARG A 634 -14.01 65.83 -10.04
C ARG A 634 -13.88 67.06 -9.13
N GLU A 635 -12.65 67.49 -8.84
CA GLU A 635 -12.38 68.67 -8.02
C GLU A 635 -12.90 69.96 -8.69
N ARG A 636 -12.75 70.07 -10.02
CA ARG A 636 -13.33 71.17 -10.79
C ARG A 636 -14.85 71.16 -10.78
N ILE A 637 -15.48 69.99 -10.89
CA ILE A 637 -16.95 69.86 -10.79
C ILE A 637 -17.40 70.30 -9.40
N GLU A 638 -16.76 69.83 -8.33
CA GLU A 638 -17.07 70.21 -6.95
C GLU A 638 -16.90 71.73 -6.75
N THR A 639 -15.81 72.30 -7.25
CA THR A 639 -15.54 73.73 -7.19
C THR A 639 -16.58 74.54 -7.97
N VAL A 640 -17.06 74.07 -9.13
CA VAL A 640 -18.13 74.73 -9.90
C VAL A 640 -19.48 74.60 -9.18
N TYR A 641 -19.74 73.48 -8.51
CA TYR A 641 -20.94 73.32 -7.67
C TYR A 641 -20.93 74.29 -6.47
N GLN A 642 -19.78 74.47 -5.84
CA GLN A 642 -19.62 75.38 -4.69
C GLN A 642 -19.60 76.87 -5.11
N ASN A 643 -18.97 77.22 -6.24
CA ASN A 643 -18.85 78.61 -6.71
C ASN A 643 -19.97 79.06 -7.65
N SER A 644 -20.90 78.19 -8.01
CA SER A 644 -22.02 78.60 -8.84
C SER A 644 -22.94 79.51 -8.03
N ALA A 645 -22.97 80.79 -8.44
CA ALA A 645 -23.91 81.84 -8.04
C ALA A 645 -25.40 81.41 -8.04
N LYS A 646 -25.73 80.19 -8.49
CA LYS A 646 -27.04 79.55 -8.33
C LYS A 646 -27.46 79.34 -6.88
N SER A 647 -26.59 79.03 -5.91
CA SER A 647 -27.06 78.84 -4.51
C SER A 647 -27.46 80.17 -3.87
N GLU A 648 -26.72 81.24 -4.16
CA GLU A 648 -27.04 82.58 -3.67
C GLU A 648 -28.25 83.17 -4.43
N ALA A 649 -28.32 82.96 -5.75
CA ALA A 649 -29.49 83.33 -6.55
C ALA A 649 -30.74 82.50 -6.20
N LEU A 650 -30.62 81.21 -5.88
CA LEU A 650 -31.73 80.37 -5.44
C LEU A 650 -32.20 80.78 -4.05
N SER A 651 -31.29 81.06 -3.11
CA SER A 651 -31.68 81.59 -1.80
C SER A 651 -32.37 82.96 -1.92
N SER A 652 -31.87 83.84 -2.79
CA SER A 652 -32.52 85.12 -3.10
C SER A 652 -33.89 84.93 -3.77
N LEU A 653 -34.03 83.95 -4.66
CA LEU A 653 -35.27 83.68 -5.39
C LEU A 653 -36.30 82.95 -4.52
N GLU A 654 -35.87 82.10 -3.59
CA GLU A 654 -36.71 81.51 -2.55
C GLU A 654 -37.18 82.56 -1.55
N ALA A 655 -36.31 83.48 -1.13
CA ALA A 655 -36.70 84.61 -0.27
C ALA A 655 -37.71 85.54 -0.98
N GLU A 656 -37.55 85.76 -2.28
CA GLU A 656 -38.49 86.52 -3.09
C GLU A 656 -39.82 85.76 -3.29
N ALA A 657 -39.76 84.46 -3.57
CA ALA A 657 -40.96 83.62 -3.66
C ALA A 657 -41.73 83.55 -2.34
N ALA A 658 -41.03 83.52 -1.21
CA ALA A 658 -41.66 83.58 0.13
C ALA A 658 -42.36 84.93 0.36
N ARG A 659 -41.74 86.04 -0.07
CA ARG A 659 -42.38 87.37 -0.03
C ARG A 659 -43.61 87.43 -0.92
N VAL A 660 -43.52 86.97 -2.17
CA VAL A 660 -44.65 86.95 -3.11
C VAL A 660 -45.80 86.10 -2.56
N ARG A 661 -45.53 84.91 -2.01
CA ARG A 661 -46.58 84.10 -1.37
C ARG A 661 -47.25 84.81 -0.20
N LYS A 662 -46.47 85.49 0.65
CA LYS A 662 -47.02 86.26 1.77
C LYS A 662 -47.90 87.41 1.29
N THR A 663 -47.47 88.14 0.27
CA THR A 663 -48.27 89.22 -0.34
C THR A 663 -49.54 88.67 -1.00
N ALA A 664 -49.46 87.53 -1.68
CA ALA A 664 -50.62 86.88 -2.28
C ALA A 664 -51.63 86.42 -1.22
N ALA A 665 -51.17 85.84 -0.10
CA ALA A 665 -52.04 85.48 1.02
C ALA A 665 -52.75 86.70 1.62
N GLN A 666 -52.03 87.80 1.82
CA GLN A 666 -52.62 89.06 2.31
C GLN A 666 -53.59 89.68 1.30
N ALA A 667 -53.35 89.54 0.00
CA ALA A 667 -54.28 89.99 -1.03
C ALA A 667 -55.55 89.15 -1.06
N MET A 668 -55.46 87.83 -0.86
CA MET A 668 -56.61 86.94 -0.73
C MET A 668 -57.41 87.24 0.54
N GLU A 669 -56.74 87.51 1.67
CA GLU A 669 -57.39 87.95 2.91
C GLU A 669 -58.16 89.25 2.71
N ARG A 670 -57.56 90.26 2.08
CA ARG A 670 -58.26 91.49 1.69
C ARG A 670 -59.41 91.25 0.72
N THR A 671 -59.28 90.29 -0.19
CA THR A 671 -60.34 89.97 -1.15
C THR A 671 -61.52 89.29 -0.45
N ASN A 672 -61.25 88.43 0.54
CA ASN A 672 -62.29 87.83 1.36
C ASN A 672 -62.98 88.87 2.24
N GLU A 673 -62.21 89.75 2.90
CA GLU A 673 -62.73 90.87 3.67
C GLU A 673 -63.58 91.79 2.77
N MET A 674 -63.11 92.08 1.55
CA MET A 674 -63.88 92.86 0.58
C MET A 674 -65.15 92.12 0.12
N THR A 675 -65.11 90.79 -0.03
CA THR A 675 -66.29 89.98 -0.36
C THR A 675 -67.30 89.94 0.79
N GLU A 676 -66.83 89.92 2.03
CA GLU A 676 -67.65 90.03 3.23
C GLU A 676 -68.31 91.41 3.29
N THR A 677 -67.55 92.50 3.07
CA THR A 677 -68.14 93.85 3.00
C THR A 677 -69.14 93.99 1.84
N VAL A 678 -68.90 93.33 0.70
CA VAL A 678 -69.85 93.34 -0.43
C VAL A 678 -71.10 92.53 -0.09
N SER A 679 -70.97 91.43 0.65
CA SER A 679 -72.12 90.66 1.15
C SER A 679 -72.93 91.47 2.16
N GLU A 680 -72.28 92.10 3.14
CA GLU A 680 -72.94 92.99 4.11
C GLU A 680 -73.61 94.18 3.41
N LEU A 681 -72.96 94.75 2.39
CA LEU A 681 -73.54 95.83 1.59
C LEU A 681 -74.73 95.33 0.75
N GLY A 682 -74.66 94.10 0.23
CA GLY A 682 -75.77 93.43 -0.45
C GLY A 682 -76.96 93.23 0.50
N GLU A 683 -76.70 92.76 1.73
CA GLU A 683 -77.71 92.61 2.77
C GLU A 683 -78.33 93.96 3.15
N SER A 684 -77.52 95.03 3.24
CA SER A 684 -78.02 96.40 3.43
C SER A 684 -78.82 96.92 2.24
N VAL A 685 -78.47 96.56 1.01
CA VAL A 685 -79.25 96.91 -0.18
C VAL A 685 -80.57 96.16 -0.18
N ASP A 686 -80.59 94.87 0.15
CA ASP A 686 -81.81 94.08 0.28
C ASP A 686 -82.72 94.66 1.40
N ASP A 687 -82.16 95.04 2.55
CA ASP A 687 -82.86 95.74 3.63
C ASP A 687 -83.44 97.08 3.15
N HIS A 688 -82.67 97.86 2.37
CA HIS A 688 -83.15 99.11 1.80
C HIS A 688 -84.21 98.89 0.71
N GLU A 689 -84.13 97.82 -0.08
CA GLU A 689 -85.17 97.44 -1.05
C GLU A 689 -86.46 97.02 -0.31
N GLU A 690 -86.36 96.31 0.81
CA GLU A 690 -87.50 95.99 1.66
C GLU A 690 -88.10 97.28 2.27
N GLN A 691 -87.26 98.18 2.77
CA GLN A 691 -87.69 99.50 3.25
C GLN A 691 -88.32 100.34 2.14
N LEU A 692 -87.80 100.31 0.92
CA LEU A 692 -88.39 100.96 -0.25
C LEU A 692 -89.70 100.29 -0.67
N GLY A 693 -89.85 98.97 -0.50
CA GLY A 693 -91.11 98.25 -0.67
C GLY A 693 -92.15 98.67 0.37
N MET A 694 -91.75 98.81 1.63
CA MET A 694 -92.60 99.38 2.69
C MET A 694 -92.92 100.85 2.45
N LEU A 695 -91.97 101.65 1.95
CA LEU A 695 -92.17 103.04 1.59
C LEU A 695 -93.10 103.18 0.38
N SER A 696 -92.95 102.33 -0.63
CA SER A 696 -93.85 102.26 -1.80
C SER A 696 -95.25 101.86 -1.34
N THR A 697 -95.38 100.90 -0.43
CA THR A 697 -96.68 100.53 0.15
C THR A 697 -97.28 101.68 0.95
N ASN A 698 -96.47 102.41 1.72
CA ASN A 698 -96.90 103.62 2.41
C ASN A 698 -97.25 104.75 1.44
N VAL A 699 -96.54 104.90 0.33
CA VAL A 699 -96.82 105.87 -0.73
C VAL A 699 -98.08 105.50 -1.51
N ASP A 700 -98.36 104.21 -1.74
CA ASP A 700 -99.62 103.75 -2.33
C ASP A 700 -100.79 103.93 -1.36
N ASN A 701 -100.57 103.72 -0.06
CA ASN A 701 -101.55 104.06 0.98
C ASN A 701 -101.77 105.58 1.10
N LEU A 702 -100.74 106.40 0.85
CA LEU A 702 -100.81 107.86 0.85
C LEU A 702 -101.39 108.43 -0.46
N ALA A 703 -101.17 107.75 -1.59
CA ALA A 703 -101.74 108.05 -2.90
C ALA A 703 -103.21 107.59 -3.02
N GLY A 704 -103.60 106.58 -2.25
CA GLY A 704 -105.00 106.17 -2.06
C GLY A 704 -105.81 107.10 -1.13
N SER A 705 -105.14 107.88 -0.29
CA SER A 705 -105.77 108.91 0.55
C SER A 705 -105.64 110.31 -0.04
N SER A 706 -105.81 110.46 -1.36
CA SER A 706 -105.91 111.75 -2.03
C SER A 706 -107.04 112.59 -1.40
N VAL A 707 -106.66 113.37 -0.39
CA VAL A 707 -107.27 114.62 0.00
C VAL A 707 -107.29 115.47 -1.26
N THR A 708 -108.50 115.69 -1.75
CA THR A 708 -108.74 116.28 -3.05
C THR A 708 -108.19 117.71 -3.09
N ARG A 709 -107.71 118.06 -4.28
CA ARG A 709 -107.21 119.37 -4.74
C ARG A 709 -108.13 120.57 -4.45
N SER A 710 -109.25 120.38 -3.77
CA SER A 710 -110.16 121.42 -3.28
C SER A 710 -109.75 122.00 -1.91
N GLU A 711 -108.93 121.31 -1.12
CA GLU A 711 -108.44 121.84 0.18
C GLU A 711 -107.11 122.60 0.06
N MET A 712 -106.36 122.43 -1.04
CA MET A 712 -105.16 123.22 -1.32
C MET A 712 -105.49 124.60 -1.91
N ASP A 713 -106.54 124.75 -2.72
CA ASP A 713 -106.98 126.08 -3.19
C ASP A 713 -107.54 126.92 -2.02
N ALA A 714 -108.28 126.30 -1.08
CA ALA A 714 -108.77 126.99 0.13
C ALA A 714 -107.68 127.37 1.16
N ARG A 715 -106.45 126.84 1.02
CA ARG A 715 -105.29 127.26 1.82
C ARG A 715 -104.47 128.33 1.10
N VAL A 716 -104.49 128.36 -0.22
CA VAL A 716 -103.85 129.42 -1.01
C VAL A 716 -104.62 130.74 -0.87
N ASP A 717 -105.96 130.73 -0.94
CA ASP A 717 -106.77 131.93 -0.69
C ASP A 717 -106.56 132.50 0.73
N ARG A 718 -106.44 131.62 1.73
CA ARG A 718 -106.20 132.02 3.13
C ARG A 718 -104.78 132.54 3.37
N VAL A 719 -103.83 132.19 2.50
CA VAL A 719 -102.46 132.74 2.56
C VAL A 719 -102.41 134.10 1.86
N ASP A 720 -103.13 134.28 0.75
CA ASP A 720 -103.26 135.59 0.09
C ASP A 720 -103.96 136.62 1.01
N ASP A 721 -105.05 136.24 1.70
CA ASP A 721 -105.71 137.13 2.68
C ASP A 721 -104.74 137.55 3.82
N ARG A 722 -103.85 136.64 4.25
CA ARG A 722 -102.85 136.95 5.28
C ARG A 722 -101.72 137.82 4.76
N VAL A 723 -101.36 137.72 3.48
CA VAL A 723 -100.36 138.60 2.85
C VAL A 723 -100.93 140.00 2.68
N ASP A 724 -102.20 140.13 2.31
CA ASP A 724 -102.90 141.43 2.23
C ASP A 724 -103.08 142.11 3.59
N GLU A 725 -103.23 141.34 4.66
CA GLU A 725 -103.28 141.85 6.03
C GLU A 725 -101.88 142.24 6.54
N LEU A 726 -100.84 141.46 6.20
CA LEU A 726 -99.45 141.81 6.49
C LEU A 726 -98.98 143.06 5.73
N GLU A 727 -99.42 143.26 4.48
CA GLU A 727 -99.10 144.47 3.72
C GLU A 727 -99.81 145.72 4.29
N ARG A 728 -101.00 145.56 4.88
CA ARG A 728 -101.68 146.66 5.60
C ARG A 728 -100.97 147.00 6.91
N ASP A 729 -100.55 145.99 7.67
CA ASP A 729 -99.79 146.20 8.91
C ASP A 729 -98.42 146.82 8.64
N LEU A 730 -97.70 146.38 7.60
CA LEU A 730 -96.44 147.01 7.22
C LEU A 730 -96.62 148.46 6.73
N ARG A 731 -97.74 148.77 6.07
CA ARG A 731 -98.04 150.15 5.64
C ARG A 731 -98.44 151.05 6.82
N ALA A 732 -98.97 150.48 7.91
CA ALA A 732 -99.22 151.18 9.16
C ALA A 732 -97.93 151.41 9.96
N GLU A 733 -97.06 150.41 10.08
CA GLU A 733 -95.73 150.55 10.72
C GLU A 733 -94.82 151.52 9.95
N LEU A 734 -94.86 151.51 8.60
CA LEU A 734 -94.18 152.52 7.77
C LEU A 734 -94.79 153.92 7.92
N GLY A 735 -96.03 154.05 8.38
CA GLY A 735 -96.64 155.32 8.77
C GLY A 735 -96.12 155.83 10.11
N GLU A 736 -95.87 154.93 11.06
CA GLU A 736 -95.37 155.26 12.39
C GLU A 736 -93.86 155.59 12.37
N ILE A 737 -93.06 154.87 11.58
CA ILE A 737 -91.63 155.15 11.41
C ILE A 737 -91.42 156.42 10.56
N ARG A 738 -92.32 156.74 9.62
CA ARG A 738 -92.30 158.03 8.89
C ARG A 738 -92.69 159.22 9.77
N SER A 739 -93.35 159.00 10.90
CA SER A 739 -93.66 160.06 11.88
C SER A 739 -92.51 160.36 12.85
N LEU A 740 -91.49 159.49 12.95
CA LEU A 740 -90.30 159.72 13.79
C LEU A 740 -89.05 160.14 12.99
N ALA A 741 -89.16 160.28 11.66
CA ALA A 741 -88.08 160.75 10.78
C ALA A 741 -88.35 162.13 10.13
N ASP A 742 -89.40 162.85 10.57
CA ASP A 742 -89.70 164.24 10.19
C ASP A 742 -89.41 165.25 11.33
N GLU A 743 -88.57 164.87 12.30
CA GLU A 743 -87.96 165.77 13.28
C GLU A 743 -86.44 165.59 13.31
N GLY A 744 -85.76 166.57 12.70
CA GLY A 744 -84.36 166.94 12.95
C GLY A 744 -83.35 165.79 12.83
N GLY A 745 -82.76 165.59 11.67
CA GLY A 745 -81.89 166.60 11.10
C GLY A 745 -80.48 166.03 11.11
N ASP A 746 -79.86 166.16 9.95
CA ASP A 746 -78.51 166.66 9.81
C ASP A 746 -77.64 166.57 11.08
N VAL A 747 -76.65 165.67 11.06
CA VAL A 747 -75.28 166.05 10.68
C VAL A 747 -74.68 166.82 11.86
N GLU A 748 -73.65 166.30 12.52
CA GLU A 748 -72.28 166.36 12.02
C GLU A 748 -71.37 165.78 13.13
N PRO A 749 -70.03 165.80 12.96
CA PRO A 749 -69.15 164.69 13.28
C PRO A 749 -68.65 164.81 14.73
N VAL A 750 -67.66 163.98 15.10
CA VAL A 750 -66.40 164.39 15.74
C VAL A 750 -65.71 163.13 16.24
N GLU A 751 -64.52 162.93 15.69
CA GLU A 751 -63.26 162.48 16.30
C GLU A 751 -63.33 161.33 17.33
N GLU A 752 -62.77 160.18 16.97
CA GLU A 752 -61.37 159.82 17.22
C GLU A 752 -61.20 159.27 18.66
N THR A 753 -60.99 157.96 18.78
CA THR A 753 -60.12 157.36 19.81
C THR A 753 -60.00 155.84 19.62
N GLY A 754 -58.78 155.40 19.30
CA GLY A 754 -58.13 154.29 20.01
C GLY A 754 -58.59 152.86 19.73
N PRO A 755 -57.90 152.14 18.83
CA PRO A 755 -58.04 150.70 18.63
C PRO A 755 -57.17 149.92 19.62
N GLU A 756 -57.65 148.83 20.24
CA GLU A 756 -56.72 147.79 20.76
C GLU A 756 -57.34 146.42 21.11
N SER A 757 -58.66 146.25 21.27
CA SER A 757 -59.22 144.95 21.68
C SER A 757 -59.73 144.04 20.55
N LEU A 758 -59.90 144.55 19.32
CA LEU A 758 -60.53 143.78 18.22
C LEU A 758 -59.51 143.04 17.31
N VAL A 759 -58.23 143.44 17.35
CA VAL A 759 -57.18 142.81 16.53
C VAL A 759 -56.73 141.47 17.13
N VAL A 760 -56.77 141.30 18.45
CA VAL A 760 -56.28 140.07 19.11
C VAL A 760 -57.23 138.88 18.90
N THR A 761 -58.54 139.09 18.84
CA THR A 761 -59.52 138.01 18.61
C THR A 761 -59.57 137.53 17.16
N LEU A 762 -59.34 138.43 16.20
CA LEU A 762 -59.37 138.05 14.78
C LEU A 762 -58.05 137.39 14.33
N GLN A 763 -56.93 137.73 14.98
CA GLN A 763 -55.65 137.09 14.71
C GLN A 763 -55.58 135.66 15.28
N ALA A 764 -56.23 135.38 16.43
CA ALA A 764 -56.29 134.02 17.00
C ALA A 764 -57.08 133.03 16.14
N GLY A 765 -58.16 133.46 15.48
CA GLY A 765 -58.96 132.60 14.60
C GLY A 765 -58.23 132.17 13.32
N ALA A 766 -57.37 133.04 12.77
CA ALA A 766 -56.62 132.75 11.56
C ALA A 766 -55.54 131.66 11.76
N PHE A 767 -54.89 131.62 12.93
CA PHE A 767 -53.86 130.62 13.22
C PHE A 767 -54.43 129.21 13.45
N VAL A 768 -55.64 129.09 14.02
CA VAL A 768 -56.31 127.79 14.19
C VAL A 768 -56.72 127.20 12.84
N GLY A 769 -57.24 128.03 11.93
CA GLY A 769 -57.62 127.59 10.58
C GLY A 769 -56.43 127.08 9.76
N ILE A 770 -55.31 127.79 9.79
CA ILE A 770 -54.10 127.37 9.05
C ILE A 770 -53.50 126.09 9.65
N GLY A 771 -53.51 125.93 10.97
CA GLY A 771 -53.01 124.71 11.63
C GLY A 771 -53.84 123.46 11.28
N LEU A 772 -55.17 123.57 11.27
CA LEU A 772 -56.05 122.43 10.93
C LEU A 772 -55.92 122.01 9.47
N VAL A 773 -55.87 122.97 8.55
CA VAL A 773 -55.69 122.67 7.11
C VAL A 773 -54.29 122.08 6.86
N GLY A 774 -53.25 122.59 7.53
CA GLY A 774 -51.89 122.05 7.45
C GLY A 774 -51.77 120.62 8.00
N ALA A 775 -52.50 120.30 9.08
CA ALA A 775 -52.54 118.95 9.64
C ALA A 775 -53.21 117.95 8.68
N VAL A 776 -54.35 118.31 8.09
CA VAL A 776 -55.08 117.45 7.13
C VAL A 776 -54.23 117.20 5.88
N LEU A 777 -53.60 118.23 5.31
CA LEU A 777 -52.73 118.07 4.15
C LEU A 777 -51.48 117.23 4.46
N SER A 778 -50.91 117.33 5.66
CA SER A 778 -49.76 116.50 6.07
C SER A 778 -50.13 115.03 6.24
N VAL A 779 -51.34 114.72 6.74
CA VAL A 779 -51.83 113.33 6.83
C VAL A 779 -52.08 112.76 5.43
N LEU A 780 -52.70 113.54 4.53
CA LEU A 780 -52.92 113.12 3.14
C LEU A 780 -51.61 112.93 2.36
N ALA A 781 -50.55 113.69 2.71
CA ALA A 781 -49.22 113.54 2.12
C ALA A 781 -48.37 112.42 2.77
N GLY A 782 -48.88 111.71 3.78
CA GLY A 782 -48.20 110.56 4.39
C GLY A 782 -47.17 110.87 5.47
N TYR A 783 -47.17 112.09 6.03
CA TYR A 783 -46.25 112.52 7.10
C TYR A 783 -47.00 112.78 8.43
N PRO A 784 -47.47 111.74 9.13
CA PRO A 784 -48.38 111.90 10.28
C PRO A 784 -47.74 112.57 11.51
N LEU A 785 -46.43 112.44 11.69
CA LEU A 785 -45.72 113.12 12.79
C LEU A 785 -45.65 114.64 12.60
N VAL A 786 -45.62 115.12 11.36
CA VAL A 786 -45.65 116.56 11.05
C VAL A 786 -47.04 117.14 11.26
N ALA A 787 -48.10 116.35 11.00
CA ALA A 787 -49.48 116.74 11.27
C ALA A 787 -49.73 117.02 12.77
N GLY A 788 -49.14 116.21 13.65
CA GLY A 788 -49.19 116.46 15.10
C GLY A 788 -48.53 117.80 15.49
N GLY A 789 -47.44 118.18 14.83
CA GLY A 789 -46.77 119.47 15.04
C GLY A 789 -47.64 120.68 14.68
N PHE A 790 -48.38 120.62 13.57
CA PHE A 790 -49.29 121.69 13.16
C PHE A 790 -50.49 121.84 14.11
N LEU A 791 -51.04 120.72 14.61
CA LEU A 791 -52.11 120.74 15.61
C LEU A 791 -51.66 121.35 16.94
N VAL A 792 -50.44 121.04 17.41
CA VAL A 792 -49.88 121.67 18.60
C VAL A 792 -49.64 123.17 18.38
N PHE A 793 -49.10 123.56 17.23
CA PHE A 793 -48.84 124.97 16.91
C PHE A 793 -50.11 125.84 16.87
N SER A 794 -51.26 125.27 16.49
CA SER A 794 -52.55 125.98 16.55
C SER A 794 -53.10 126.22 17.96
N ILE A 795 -52.68 125.43 18.95
CA ILE A 795 -53.19 125.52 20.34
C ILE A 795 -52.32 126.49 21.19
N VAL A 796 -51.03 126.62 20.86
CA VAL A 796 -50.04 127.42 21.61
C VAL A 796 -50.42 128.90 21.79
N PRO A 797 -50.96 129.64 20.79
CA PRO A 797 -51.36 131.04 20.96
C PRO A 797 -52.53 131.21 21.94
N GLY A 798 -53.46 130.25 21.97
CA GLY A 798 -54.59 130.24 22.90
C GLY A 798 -54.15 130.01 24.35
N VAL A 799 -53.15 129.14 24.56
CA VAL A 799 -52.58 128.88 25.89
C VAL A 799 -51.69 130.04 26.36
N LEU A 800 -50.92 130.68 25.47
CA LEU A 800 -50.11 131.87 25.80
C LEU A 800 -50.98 133.11 26.09
N SER A 801 -52.11 133.28 25.40
CA SER A 801 -53.08 134.34 25.72
C SER A 801 -53.78 134.13 27.06
N TRP A 802 -53.93 132.87 27.50
CA TRP A 802 -54.50 132.50 28.81
C TRP A 802 -53.48 132.59 29.97
N LEU A 803 -52.19 132.69 29.66
CA LEU A 803 -51.10 132.84 30.65
C LEU A 803 -50.68 134.30 30.87
N VAL A 804 -51.08 135.22 29.98
CA VAL A 804 -50.77 136.66 30.02
C VAL A 804 -52.01 137.52 30.33
N SER A 805 -53.20 136.90 30.40
CA SER A 805 -54.40 137.44 31.06
C SER A 805 -54.53 136.84 32.46
#